data_AF-A0A9W4JSC6-F1
#
_entry.id   AF-A0A9W4JSC6-F1
#
_cell.length_a   1.000
_cell.length_b   1.000
_cell.length_c   1.000
_cell.angle_alpha   90.00
_cell.angle_beta   90.00
_cell.angle_gamma   90.00
#
_symmetry.space_group_name_H-M   'P 1'
#
loop_
_entity.id
_entity.type
_entity.pdbx_description
1 polymer ?
#
loop_
_entity_poly.entity_id
_entity_poly.type
_entity_poly.pdbx_seq_one_letter_code
_entity_poly.pdbx_strand_id
1 'polypeptide(L)'
;MDLFVYPALPEEHPYMTRMVHLLPDTDRNAPIECKLFNYDLSVGDGRSHIYEALSYCWESGDKPKSIILNGYKFSVTENLFSALQHLRDRQLPRTLWIDAICINQGDSESDGKDVVDEKTKQIPLMRQIYAQAGRVIVWLGDDREDGEKTLRWINHFAGQQGKSLQKVIEGDRPSVSSMEADALGKLCYLDDRSKGDPAEDHQSMRYFVDGNHSKKDLMTEHDVASSKLLQRDWFRRVWVLQEVGVARYIDILCGSIQISAHAFAEGLSRLELPQHFLSRVGPVTHLMKGAPYRPKFDVGSPGTFSLIELLGMYRNHSATVQHDKIYALLGLSADAGADWLKPNYKTLWHHVFREITSHVFPGSFVQTWEDRASAVVKTKGWIMGHVGHVTSSMHDFGQQDITCHFHKSAFSLRETWPSDWMLPACAELVQEGDLICHLQGQSRPSILRLCNDHFSLLSPSLWPRSMGHIQNLSHTFDLGLLDYGHGITLTWNIPMDKFAATPQELKLKQITPEVEGSLNEIELRLEFIAQVMLDVATQVLDSKTSQVKAWKNILKQRGTDVSMSEIYKLAIKVITPDLTSDEESKGFLHREFIDLLLKYSGESAPDVEMLRWACQDYRHYGFLDLLFKYRAESLSITEDVLKAVARNVSAFNMKALLEHRRGRLPVSEEVVKAAAGNPKYYCHEAFEILLQHAGENFPISEEVVKAAAGNPGSFGHKAFQVLLQHAGENLPISEEVVKAAAGNLGFTGHQVLKALFQYKKNLPISEEVVKTAAGNTGFFAAGVLRDLFQHAGENVPISEEIVKAAAGNPGKYPHNILKTLFQHRKKLPISEEVVKAAAGNTGHYPHGALDVLFQYQENLAISEEVVKAAAGNLGSWAYEALDALFRHRENLAISEEVVKAAAGNLGSSETPSLVALFRYRENLTISEEVMKAFARNDGDGSMRIIQILKDYRKDSAVISQAVLEAASENPRYASEMSSFLKRWHSEQSNAGDSSPEECD
;
A
#
# COMPACT_ATOMS: atom_id res chain seq x y z
N MET A 1 16.20 -7.64 -66.63
CA MET A 1 15.22 -8.60 -66.09
C MET A 1 14.05 -7.78 -65.62
N ASP A 2 12.88 -8.01 -66.18
CA ASP A 2 11.68 -7.24 -65.83
C ASP A 2 11.30 -7.50 -64.37
N LEU A 3 11.07 -6.44 -63.61
CA LEU A 3 10.60 -6.49 -62.22
C LEU A 3 9.11 -6.87 -62.23
N PHE A 4 8.70 -7.72 -61.29
CA PHE A 4 7.29 -8.07 -61.12
C PHE A 4 6.50 -6.83 -60.67
N VAL A 5 5.40 -6.53 -61.37
CA VAL A 5 4.49 -5.42 -61.05
C VAL A 5 3.16 -5.99 -60.58
N TYR A 6 2.69 -5.53 -59.42
CA TYR A 6 1.40 -5.95 -58.87
C TYR A 6 0.23 -5.37 -59.69
N PRO A 7 -0.82 -6.18 -59.98
CA PRO A 7 -2.06 -5.67 -60.54
C PRO A 7 -2.70 -4.63 -59.60
N ALA A 8 -3.14 -3.49 -60.11
CA ALA A 8 -3.80 -2.47 -59.30
C ALA A 8 -5.10 -3.01 -58.67
N LEU A 9 -5.32 -2.68 -57.39
CA LEU A 9 -6.59 -2.91 -56.71
C LEU A 9 -7.51 -1.70 -56.97
N PRO A 10 -8.79 -1.89 -57.37
CA PRO A 10 -9.70 -0.78 -57.62
C PRO A 10 -9.98 0.02 -56.34
N GLU A 11 -9.74 1.34 -56.37
CA GLU A 11 -9.96 2.22 -55.19
C GLU A 11 -11.43 2.31 -54.76
N GLU A 12 -12.37 2.15 -55.70
CA GLU A 12 -13.82 2.24 -55.45
C GLU A 12 -14.40 1.01 -54.73
N HIS A 13 -13.61 -0.06 -54.55
CA HIS A 13 -14.04 -1.32 -53.95
C HIS A 13 -13.23 -1.66 -52.69
N PRO A 14 -13.68 -1.25 -51.49
CA PRO A 14 -12.89 -1.37 -50.25
C PRO A 14 -12.66 -2.81 -49.76
N TYR A 15 -13.34 -3.80 -50.37
CA TYR A 15 -13.25 -5.22 -50.02
C TYR A 15 -12.46 -6.07 -51.03
N MET A 16 -11.73 -5.42 -51.95
CA MET A 16 -10.89 -6.12 -52.92
C MET A 16 -9.53 -6.52 -52.32
N THR A 17 -9.13 -7.77 -52.56
CA THR A 17 -7.79 -8.29 -52.28
C THR A 17 -7.27 -9.07 -53.50
N ARG A 18 -6.10 -9.69 -53.40
CA ARG A 18 -5.60 -10.62 -54.43
C ARG A 18 -5.58 -12.04 -53.90
N MET A 19 -5.67 -12.99 -54.81
CA MET A 19 -5.56 -14.43 -54.53
C MET A 19 -4.54 -15.02 -55.50
N VAL A 20 -3.92 -16.14 -55.12
CA VAL A 20 -2.95 -16.84 -55.95
C VAL A 20 -3.44 -18.23 -56.34
N HIS A 21 -3.41 -18.53 -57.63
CA HIS A 21 -3.54 -19.89 -58.15
C HIS A 21 -2.16 -20.56 -58.16
N LEU A 22 -1.97 -21.54 -57.27
CA LEU A 22 -0.83 -22.44 -57.30
C LEU A 22 -1.08 -23.50 -58.38
N LEU A 23 -0.25 -23.52 -59.43
CA LEU A 23 -0.44 -24.41 -60.58
C LEU A 23 0.07 -25.84 -60.26
N PRO A 24 -0.62 -26.88 -60.76
CA PRO A 24 -0.22 -28.25 -60.52
C PRO A 24 0.96 -28.66 -61.38
N ASP A 25 1.77 -29.59 -60.89
CA ASP A 25 2.80 -30.27 -61.67
C ASP A 25 2.97 -31.72 -61.20
N THR A 26 3.17 -32.64 -62.16
CA THR A 26 3.43 -34.04 -61.88
C THR A 26 4.78 -34.27 -61.19
N ASP A 27 5.80 -33.45 -61.48
CA ASP A 27 7.10 -33.48 -60.83
C ASP A 27 7.13 -32.54 -59.61
N ARG A 28 7.42 -33.13 -58.44
CA ARG A 28 7.54 -32.38 -57.18
C ARG A 28 8.71 -31.39 -57.16
N ASN A 29 9.72 -31.61 -58.00
CA ASN A 29 10.91 -30.75 -58.08
C ASN A 29 10.83 -29.71 -59.20
N ALA A 30 9.78 -29.73 -60.03
CA ALA A 30 9.56 -28.71 -61.04
C ALA A 30 9.42 -27.32 -60.39
N PRO A 31 9.80 -26.22 -61.10
CA PRO A 31 9.61 -24.87 -60.61
C PRO A 31 8.17 -24.63 -60.12
N ILE A 32 8.01 -23.94 -58.99
CA ILE A 32 6.68 -23.60 -58.47
C ILE A 32 6.14 -22.43 -59.28
N GLU A 33 5.01 -22.64 -59.95
CA GLU A 33 4.33 -21.62 -60.75
C GLU A 33 3.02 -21.18 -60.11
N CYS A 34 2.82 -19.86 -60.10
CA CYS A 34 1.69 -19.19 -59.47
C CYS A 34 1.10 -18.13 -60.41
N LYS A 35 -0.24 -17.96 -60.37
CA LYS A 35 -0.93 -16.84 -61.04
C LYS A 35 -1.70 -15.98 -60.05
N LEU A 36 -1.43 -14.69 -60.02
CA LEU A 36 -2.06 -13.71 -59.12
C LEU A 36 -3.26 -13.05 -59.82
N PHE A 37 -4.39 -12.93 -59.12
CA PHE A 37 -5.62 -12.30 -59.64
C PHE A 37 -6.38 -11.54 -58.55
N ASN A 38 -7.21 -10.56 -58.94
CA ASN A 38 -8.02 -9.77 -58.01
C ASN A 38 -9.26 -10.56 -57.56
N TYR A 39 -9.66 -10.39 -56.30
CA TYR A 39 -10.76 -11.10 -55.66
C TYR A 39 -11.59 -10.15 -54.78
N ASP A 40 -12.91 -10.22 -54.93
CA ASP A 40 -13.86 -9.41 -54.17
C ASP A 40 -14.44 -10.20 -52.99
N LEU A 41 -14.19 -9.74 -51.77
CA LEU A 41 -14.70 -10.37 -50.55
C LEU A 41 -16.17 -10.02 -50.24
N SER A 42 -16.76 -9.07 -50.99
CA SER A 42 -18.17 -8.65 -50.81
C SER A 42 -19.16 -9.56 -51.54
N VAL A 43 -18.72 -10.30 -52.57
CA VAL A 43 -19.57 -11.16 -53.38
C VAL A 43 -19.71 -12.53 -52.70
N GLY A 44 -20.57 -12.59 -51.68
CA GLY A 44 -20.99 -13.83 -51.03
C GLY A 44 -22.47 -14.12 -51.32
N ASP A 45 -22.76 -14.95 -52.31
CA ASP A 45 -24.13 -15.41 -52.67
C ASP A 45 -24.72 -16.44 -51.67
N GLY A 46 -24.21 -16.47 -50.44
CA GLY A 46 -24.52 -17.48 -49.44
C GLY A 46 -23.74 -18.80 -49.61
N ARG A 47 -22.88 -18.96 -50.63
CA ARG A 47 -21.99 -20.13 -50.76
C ARG A 47 -20.64 -19.90 -50.07
N SER A 48 -19.95 -20.99 -49.72
CA SER A 48 -18.57 -20.92 -49.20
C SER A 48 -17.65 -20.41 -50.30
N HIS A 49 -16.78 -19.44 -49.99
CA HIS A 49 -15.71 -19.06 -50.91
C HIS A 49 -14.80 -20.29 -51.15
N ILE A 50 -14.27 -20.39 -52.37
CA ILE A 50 -13.52 -21.58 -52.85
C ILE A 50 -12.01 -21.46 -52.67
N TYR A 51 -11.53 -20.50 -51.86
CA TYR A 51 -10.11 -20.33 -51.58
C TYR A 51 -9.74 -20.85 -50.19
N GLU A 52 -8.46 -21.13 -50.02
CA GLU A 52 -7.83 -21.53 -48.75
C GLU A 52 -6.90 -20.40 -48.29
N ALA A 53 -6.77 -20.15 -46.99
CA ALA A 53 -5.82 -19.16 -46.49
C ALA A 53 -4.64 -19.85 -45.81
N LEU A 54 -3.42 -19.41 -46.12
CA LEU A 54 -2.20 -19.96 -45.53
C LEU A 54 -1.82 -19.16 -44.27
N SER A 55 -1.53 -19.88 -43.19
CA SER A 55 -1.01 -19.37 -41.92
C SER A 55 0.36 -20.01 -41.69
N TYR A 56 1.44 -19.23 -41.79
CA TYR A 56 2.81 -19.73 -41.71
C TYR A 56 3.76 -18.66 -41.14
N CYS A 57 4.89 -19.07 -40.56
CA CYS A 57 5.85 -18.15 -39.95
C CYS A 57 6.81 -17.51 -40.97
N TRP A 58 6.99 -16.19 -40.89
CA TRP A 58 8.02 -15.45 -41.61
C TRP A 58 9.35 -15.57 -40.84
N GLU A 59 10.21 -16.50 -41.21
CA GLU A 59 11.49 -16.70 -40.51
C GLU A 59 12.53 -15.65 -40.95
N SER A 60 13.04 -14.88 -39.98
CA SER A 60 14.09 -13.88 -40.21
C SER A 60 15.44 -14.56 -40.42
N GLY A 61 16.04 -14.39 -41.60
CA GLY A 61 17.34 -14.98 -41.96
C GLY A 61 17.27 -16.14 -42.95
N ASP A 62 16.08 -16.52 -43.40
CA ASP A 62 15.90 -17.52 -44.47
C ASP A 62 16.50 -17.06 -45.79
N LYS A 63 17.17 -17.98 -46.50
CA LYS A 63 17.68 -17.71 -47.84
C LYS A 63 16.50 -17.57 -48.81
N PRO A 64 16.40 -16.46 -49.58
CA PRO A 64 15.32 -16.29 -50.52
C PRO A 64 15.34 -17.40 -51.59
N LYS A 65 14.19 -18.03 -51.81
CA LYS A 65 13.93 -18.97 -52.90
C LYS A 65 13.11 -18.27 -53.98
N SER A 66 13.22 -18.72 -55.21
CA SER A 66 12.50 -18.12 -56.32
C SER A 66 11.38 -19.03 -56.82
N ILE A 67 10.21 -18.44 -57.03
CA ILE A 67 9.06 -19.02 -57.72
C ILE A 67 8.78 -18.26 -59.01
N ILE A 68 7.88 -18.76 -59.85
CA ILE A 68 7.39 -18.07 -61.05
C ILE A 68 6.00 -17.51 -60.72
N LEU A 69 5.83 -16.20 -60.68
CA LEU A 69 4.56 -15.51 -60.41
C LEU A 69 4.15 -14.70 -61.64
N ASN A 70 3.01 -15.03 -62.25
CA ASN A 70 2.55 -14.46 -63.54
C ASN A 70 3.63 -14.54 -64.64
N GLY A 71 4.47 -15.57 -64.63
CA GLY A 71 5.57 -15.75 -65.59
C GLY A 71 6.88 -15.03 -65.23
N TYR A 72 6.91 -14.24 -64.14
CA TYR A 72 8.11 -13.53 -63.69
C TYR A 72 8.74 -14.23 -62.48
N LYS A 73 10.06 -14.12 -62.35
CA LYS A 73 10.78 -14.63 -61.19
C LYS A 73 10.44 -13.78 -59.95
N PHE A 74 9.87 -14.40 -58.93
CA PHE A 74 9.44 -13.75 -57.69
C PHE A 74 10.13 -14.40 -56.49
N SER A 75 10.55 -13.60 -55.51
CA SER A 75 11.29 -14.07 -54.34
C SER A 75 10.36 -14.36 -53.16
N VAL A 76 10.52 -15.52 -52.54
CA VAL A 76 9.80 -15.95 -51.32
C VAL A 76 10.79 -16.51 -50.29
N THR A 77 10.38 -16.61 -49.03
CA THR A 77 11.19 -17.25 -47.98
C THR A 77 11.33 -18.76 -48.22
N GLU A 78 12.33 -19.40 -47.62
CA GLU A 78 12.51 -20.85 -47.70
C GLU A 78 11.31 -21.59 -47.07
N ASN A 79 10.82 -21.12 -45.92
CA ASN A 79 9.63 -21.68 -45.29
C ASN A 79 8.39 -21.62 -46.19
N LEU A 80 8.12 -20.48 -46.86
CA LEU A 80 6.99 -20.35 -47.79
C LEU A 80 7.17 -21.23 -49.04
N PHE A 81 8.38 -21.30 -49.58
CA PHE A 81 8.68 -22.17 -50.71
C PHE A 81 8.37 -23.64 -50.38
N SER A 82 8.80 -24.10 -49.19
CA SER A 82 8.53 -25.46 -48.72
C SER A 82 7.02 -25.71 -48.53
N ALA A 83 6.30 -24.75 -47.94
CA ALA A 83 4.84 -24.82 -47.81
C ALA A 83 4.15 -24.96 -49.18
N LEU A 84 4.52 -24.13 -50.16
CA LEU A 84 3.98 -24.20 -51.52
C LEU A 84 4.31 -25.54 -52.19
N GLN A 85 5.50 -26.10 -51.97
CA GLN A 85 5.89 -27.39 -52.51
C GLN A 85 5.02 -28.54 -51.95
N HIS A 86 4.68 -28.49 -50.66
CA HIS A 86 3.81 -29.47 -50.01
C HIS A 86 2.33 -29.29 -50.39
N LEU A 87 1.90 -28.05 -50.64
CA LEU A 87 0.53 -27.72 -51.02
C LEU A 87 0.24 -27.93 -52.50
N ARG A 88 1.26 -27.92 -53.36
CA ARG A 88 1.11 -28.12 -54.80
C ARG A 88 0.54 -29.52 -55.08
N ASP A 89 -0.62 -29.54 -55.70
CA ASP A 89 -1.26 -30.77 -56.18
C ASP A 89 -0.62 -31.20 -57.53
N ARG A 90 -0.80 -32.47 -57.89
CA ARG A 90 -0.25 -33.01 -59.15
C ARG A 90 -1.11 -32.73 -60.37
N GLN A 91 -2.40 -32.46 -60.17
CA GLN A 91 -3.38 -32.37 -61.25
C GLN A 91 -4.25 -31.13 -61.18
N LEU A 92 -4.56 -30.62 -59.99
CA LEU A 92 -5.52 -29.53 -59.82
C LEU A 92 -4.86 -28.24 -59.30
N PRO A 93 -5.15 -27.07 -59.89
CA PRO A 93 -4.70 -25.82 -59.31
C PRO A 93 -5.39 -25.57 -57.97
N ARG A 94 -4.68 -24.95 -57.03
CA ARG A 94 -5.23 -24.51 -55.74
C ARG A 94 -5.33 -23.01 -55.68
N THR A 95 -6.43 -22.49 -55.14
CA THR A 95 -6.62 -21.06 -54.91
C THR A 95 -6.29 -20.74 -53.46
N LEU A 96 -5.21 -19.98 -53.26
CA LEU A 96 -4.68 -19.66 -51.93
C LEU A 96 -4.69 -18.15 -51.71
N TRP A 97 -4.90 -17.74 -50.46
CA TRP A 97 -4.50 -16.43 -49.98
C TRP A 97 -3.22 -16.56 -49.16
N ILE A 98 -2.18 -15.81 -49.54
CA ILE A 98 -0.86 -15.83 -48.92
C ILE A 98 -0.40 -14.37 -48.81
N ASP A 99 -0.29 -13.85 -47.59
CA ASP A 99 0.05 -12.46 -47.29
C ASP A 99 1.30 -11.96 -48.05
N ALA A 100 2.40 -12.72 -48.07
CA ALA A 100 3.65 -12.34 -48.74
C ALA A 100 3.56 -12.27 -50.27
N ILE A 101 2.51 -12.83 -50.88
CA ILE A 101 2.30 -12.85 -52.34
C ILE A 101 1.09 -12.00 -52.76
N CYS A 102 0.03 -11.96 -51.94
CA CYS A 102 -1.23 -11.31 -52.28
C CYS A 102 -1.22 -9.81 -51.97
N ILE A 103 -0.43 -9.41 -50.96
CA ILE A 103 -0.24 -8.02 -50.57
C ILE A 103 1.10 -7.55 -51.13
N ASN A 104 1.15 -6.34 -51.68
CA ASN A 104 2.42 -5.72 -52.04
C ASN A 104 3.22 -5.35 -50.78
N GLN A 105 4.29 -6.09 -50.51
CA GLN A 105 5.15 -5.94 -49.32
C GLN A 105 6.30 -4.92 -49.50
N GLY A 106 6.39 -4.23 -50.64
CA GLY A 106 7.54 -3.36 -50.94
C GLY A 106 7.58 -2.08 -50.10
N ASP A 107 8.78 -1.71 -49.64
CA ASP A 107 9.03 -0.48 -48.86
C ASP A 107 9.62 0.69 -49.69
N SER A 108 9.81 0.55 -51.02
CA SER A 108 10.67 1.49 -51.76
C SER A 108 9.91 2.64 -52.45
N GLU A 109 10.22 3.85 -51.98
CA GLU A 109 9.98 5.21 -52.55
C GLU A 109 10.52 5.45 -53.98
N SER A 110 10.71 4.42 -54.81
CA SER A 110 11.41 4.60 -56.09
C SER A 110 10.69 5.43 -57.15
N ASP A 111 9.41 5.81 -56.95
CA ASP A 111 8.70 6.73 -57.86
C ASP A 111 7.62 7.57 -57.15
N GLY A 112 7.95 8.23 -56.02
CA GLY A 112 7.19 9.38 -55.48
C GLY A 112 5.66 9.24 -55.27
N LYS A 113 5.09 8.03 -55.33
CA LYS A 113 3.65 7.76 -55.32
C LYS A 113 3.35 6.48 -54.53
N ASP A 114 2.89 6.68 -53.31
CA ASP A 114 1.95 5.84 -52.54
C ASP A 114 2.09 4.30 -52.58
N VAL A 115 3.27 3.74 -52.25
CA VAL A 115 3.41 2.29 -51.99
C VAL A 115 3.12 1.94 -50.51
N VAL A 116 3.31 2.89 -49.58
CA VAL A 116 3.05 2.73 -48.13
C VAL A 116 1.55 2.58 -47.78
N ASP A 117 0.66 2.69 -48.78
CA ASP A 117 -0.80 2.74 -48.57
C ASP A 117 -1.49 1.36 -48.71
N GLU A 118 -0.95 0.39 -49.46
CA GLU A 118 -1.66 -0.88 -49.70
C GLU A 118 -1.76 -1.73 -48.42
N LYS A 119 -0.66 -1.90 -47.68
CA LYS A 119 -0.63 -2.72 -46.45
C LYS A 119 -1.62 -2.20 -45.39
N THR A 120 -1.69 -0.87 -45.24
CA THR A 120 -2.60 -0.19 -44.32
C THR A 120 -4.07 -0.43 -44.68
N LYS A 121 -4.39 -0.57 -45.97
CA LYS A 121 -5.73 -0.92 -46.48
C LYS A 121 -6.06 -2.41 -46.39
N GLN A 122 -5.08 -3.30 -46.64
CA GLN A 122 -5.31 -4.75 -46.69
C GLN A 122 -5.33 -5.42 -45.31
N ILE A 123 -4.55 -4.92 -44.33
CA ILE A 123 -4.53 -5.49 -42.97
C ILE A 123 -5.92 -5.54 -42.31
N PRO A 124 -6.74 -4.47 -42.34
CA PRO A 124 -8.12 -4.52 -41.84
C PRO A 124 -8.99 -5.63 -42.46
N LEU A 125 -8.67 -6.08 -43.69
CA LEU A 125 -9.41 -7.14 -44.38
C LEU A 125 -9.02 -8.55 -43.92
N MET A 126 -7.91 -8.74 -43.19
CA MET A 126 -7.44 -10.07 -42.77
C MET A 126 -8.49 -10.85 -41.97
N ARG A 127 -9.23 -10.19 -41.06
CA ARG A 127 -10.36 -10.83 -40.34
C ARG A 127 -11.32 -11.49 -41.33
N GLN A 128 -11.74 -10.75 -42.35
CA GLN A 128 -12.71 -11.22 -43.34
C GLN A 128 -12.12 -12.34 -44.20
N ILE A 129 -10.87 -12.18 -44.64
CA ILE A 129 -10.17 -13.17 -45.49
C ILE A 129 -10.06 -14.53 -44.78
N TYR A 130 -9.60 -14.58 -43.53
CA TYR A 130 -9.48 -15.85 -42.81
C TYR A 130 -10.84 -16.42 -42.39
N ALA A 131 -11.84 -15.57 -42.12
CA ALA A 131 -13.16 -16.03 -41.69
C ALA A 131 -13.99 -16.61 -42.85
N GLN A 132 -13.82 -16.05 -44.06
CA GLN A 132 -14.50 -16.49 -45.27
C GLN A 132 -13.78 -17.63 -46.01
N ALA A 133 -12.52 -17.91 -45.68
CA ALA A 133 -11.76 -19.00 -46.29
C ALA A 133 -12.48 -20.35 -46.12
N GLY A 134 -12.49 -21.18 -47.16
CA GLY A 134 -13.05 -22.53 -47.10
C GLY A 134 -12.35 -23.40 -46.06
N ARG A 135 -11.03 -23.18 -45.88
CA ARG A 135 -10.24 -23.62 -44.74
C ARG A 135 -8.99 -22.76 -44.57
N VAL A 136 -8.45 -22.79 -43.37
CA VAL A 136 -7.14 -22.22 -43.03
C VAL A 136 -6.12 -23.34 -42.86
N ILE A 137 -5.00 -23.22 -43.55
CA ILE A 137 -3.90 -24.17 -43.52
C ILE A 137 -2.81 -23.58 -42.64
N VAL A 138 -2.57 -24.19 -41.49
CA VAL A 138 -1.47 -23.87 -40.59
C VAL A 138 -0.26 -24.68 -40.99
N TRP A 139 0.79 -24.03 -41.48
CA TRP A 139 2.05 -24.65 -41.83
C TRP A 139 3.09 -24.44 -40.73
N LEU A 140 3.46 -25.52 -40.05
CA LEU A 140 4.45 -25.51 -38.96
C LEU A 140 5.89 -25.71 -39.44
N GLY A 141 6.14 -25.85 -40.74
CA GLY A 141 7.46 -26.15 -41.30
C GLY A 141 7.66 -27.62 -41.68
N ASP A 142 8.80 -27.90 -42.30
CA ASP A 142 9.22 -29.27 -42.65
C ASP A 142 9.40 -30.18 -41.42
N ASP A 143 9.56 -31.48 -41.68
CA ASP A 143 9.92 -32.46 -40.65
C ASP A 143 11.36 -32.30 -40.16
N ARG A 144 11.62 -31.18 -39.47
CA ARG A 144 12.84 -30.94 -38.71
C ARG A 144 12.56 -31.31 -37.25
N GLU A 145 13.42 -32.15 -36.67
CA GLU A 145 13.37 -32.54 -35.25
C GLU A 145 12.11 -33.33 -34.82
N ASP A 146 11.72 -34.35 -35.59
CA ASP A 146 10.62 -35.30 -35.27
C ASP A 146 9.21 -34.66 -35.24
N GLY A 147 8.97 -33.61 -36.03
CA GLY A 147 7.68 -32.91 -36.11
C GLY A 147 6.54 -33.79 -36.64
N GLU A 148 6.79 -34.61 -37.67
CA GLU A 148 5.81 -35.57 -38.18
C GLU A 148 5.49 -36.65 -37.14
N LYS A 149 6.53 -37.18 -36.48
CA LYS A 149 6.40 -38.19 -35.42
C LYS A 149 5.53 -37.66 -34.28
N THR A 150 5.76 -36.40 -33.91
CA THR A 150 4.98 -35.66 -32.90
C THR A 150 3.52 -35.51 -33.30
N LEU A 151 3.22 -35.06 -34.53
CA LEU A 151 1.83 -34.95 -34.98
C LEU A 151 1.11 -36.30 -35.01
N ARG A 152 1.81 -37.39 -35.37
CA ARG A 152 1.23 -38.75 -35.31
C ARG A 152 0.89 -39.17 -33.88
N TRP A 153 1.74 -38.84 -32.90
CA TRP A 153 1.43 -39.09 -31.49
C TRP A 153 0.25 -38.27 -31.00
N ILE A 154 0.22 -36.97 -31.28
CA ILE A 154 -0.92 -36.10 -30.93
C ILE A 154 -2.22 -36.66 -31.53
N ASN A 155 -2.20 -37.06 -32.81
CA ASN A 155 -3.35 -37.67 -33.47
C ASN A 155 -3.76 -39.02 -32.84
N HIS A 156 -2.77 -39.85 -32.50
CA HIS A 156 -3.01 -41.12 -31.80
C HIS A 156 -3.69 -40.88 -30.45
N PHE A 157 -3.17 -39.94 -29.65
CA PHE A 157 -3.78 -39.59 -28.37
C PHE A 157 -5.19 -39.07 -28.57
N ALA A 158 -5.45 -38.20 -29.55
CA ALA A 158 -6.79 -37.69 -29.87
C ALA A 158 -7.80 -38.82 -30.15
N GLY A 159 -7.39 -39.88 -30.85
CA GLY A 159 -8.23 -41.03 -31.20
C GLY A 159 -8.60 -41.99 -30.06
N GLN A 160 -7.93 -41.93 -28.90
CA GLN A 160 -8.19 -42.87 -27.79
C GLN A 160 -9.57 -42.71 -27.13
N GLN A 161 -10.30 -41.64 -27.39
CA GLN A 161 -11.69 -41.48 -26.94
C GLN A 161 -12.69 -42.41 -27.67
N GLY A 162 -12.40 -42.79 -28.91
CA GLY A 162 -13.30 -43.59 -29.73
C GLY A 162 -13.53 -45.01 -29.20
N LYS A 163 -12.57 -45.58 -28.46
CA LYS A 163 -12.65 -46.94 -27.91
C LYS A 163 -13.43 -47.03 -26.59
N SER A 164 -13.54 -45.95 -25.82
CA SER A 164 -14.38 -45.92 -24.60
C SER A 164 -15.84 -45.62 -24.91
N LEU A 165 -16.15 -44.84 -25.96
CA LEU A 165 -17.54 -44.58 -26.37
C LEU A 165 -18.14 -45.68 -27.26
N GLN A 166 -17.36 -46.40 -28.08
CA GLN A 166 -17.88 -47.52 -28.87
C GLN A 166 -18.28 -48.73 -28.02
N LYS A 167 -17.62 -48.98 -26.88
CA LYS A 167 -18.03 -50.05 -25.95
C LYS A 167 -19.34 -49.77 -25.22
N VAL A 168 -19.83 -48.53 -25.23
CA VAL A 168 -21.12 -48.14 -24.63
C VAL A 168 -22.26 -48.18 -25.67
N ILE A 169 -21.95 -48.19 -26.97
CA ILE A 169 -22.96 -48.11 -28.05
C ILE A 169 -23.31 -49.49 -28.65
N GLU A 170 -22.56 -50.56 -28.33
CA GLU A 170 -22.83 -51.94 -28.79
C GLU A 170 -23.41 -52.88 -27.71
N GLY A 171 -24.12 -52.33 -26.72
CA GLY A 171 -24.88 -53.11 -25.74
C GLY A 171 -26.33 -52.64 -25.65
N ASP A 172 -27.24 -53.42 -26.25
CA ASP A 172 -28.70 -53.38 -26.15
C ASP A 172 -29.46 -52.08 -26.48
N ARG A 173 -30.10 -52.11 -27.67
CA ARG A 173 -31.30 -51.29 -27.95
C ARG A 173 -32.46 -51.77 -27.08
N PRO A 174 -33.19 -50.84 -26.45
CA PRO A 174 -34.64 -50.85 -26.61
C PRO A 174 -35.16 -49.54 -27.21
N SER A 175 -36.34 -49.66 -27.78
CA SER A 175 -37.06 -48.74 -28.64
C SER A 175 -37.35 -47.35 -28.06
N VAL A 176 -37.35 -46.38 -28.97
CA VAL A 176 -37.78 -44.99 -28.84
C VAL A 176 -39.21 -44.85 -28.32
N SER A 177 -39.44 -43.99 -27.32
CA SER A 177 -40.56 -43.02 -27.32
C SER A 177 -40.32 -41.85 -26.37
N SER A 178 -40.35 -40.65 -26.96
CA SER A 178 -40.76 -39.34 -26.42
C SER A 178 -40.07 -38.72 -25.19
N MET A 179 -39.38 -37.62 -25.50
CA MET A 179 -39.46 -36.30 -24.86
C MET A 179 -38.71 -36.02 -23.53
N GLU A 180 -37.86 -35.01 -23.69
CA GLU A 180 -37.50 -33.95 -22.73
C GLU A 180 -36.38 -34.22 -21.71
N ALA A 181 -35.30 -33.46 -21.95
CA ALA A 181 -34.28 -33.10 -20.99
C ALA A 181 -34.92 -32.33 -19.81
N ASP A 182 -34.49 -32.60 -18.59
CA ASP A 182 -33.59 -31.71 -17.85
C ASP A 182 -33.22 -32.30 -16.48
N ALA A 183 -32.11 -31.80 -15.95
CA ALA A 183 -31.81 -31.64 -14.53
C ALA A 183 -31.32 -32.84 -13.67
N LEU A 184 -30.14 -32.57 -13.09
CA LEU A 184 -29.72 -32.83 -11.70
C LEU A 184 -29.16 -34.20 -11.30
N GLY A 185 -28.00 -34.14 -10.65
CA GLY A 185 -27.60 -35.10 -9.61
C GLY A 185 -26.15 -35.53 -9.74
N LYS A 186 -25.18 -34.75 -9.24
CA LYS A 186 -24.62 -34.93 -7.89
C LYS A 186 -24.12 -36.35 -7.58
N LEU A 187 -22.81 -36.37 -7.31
CA LEU A 187 -22.13 -37.02 -6.18
C LEU A 187 -21.78 -38.50 -6.23
N CYS A 188 -20.58 -38.72 -5.66
CA CYS A 188 -20.05 -39.90 -4.99
C CYS A 188 -19.29 -40.93 -5.83
N TYR A 189 -17.96 -40.72 -5.81
CA TYR A 189 -16.99 -41.74 -5.42
C TYR A 189 -17.57 -42.72 -4.38
N LEU A 190 -17.43 -44.03 -4.62
CA LEU A 190 -16.97 -45.01 -3.64
C LEU A 190 -16.37 -46.23 -4.37
N ASP A 191 -15.11 -46.51 -4.00
CA ASP A 191 -14.39 -47.78 -3.86
C ASP A 191 -15.10 -49.09 -4.24
N ASP A 192 -14.44 -49.96 -5.02
CA ASP A 192 -14.28 -51.37 -4.60
C ASP A 192 -13.15 -52.11 -5.36
N ARG A 193 -12.49 -53.01 -4.63
CA ARG A 193 -11.41 -53.88 -5.09
C ARG A 193 -11.97 -55.16 -5.72
N SER A 194 -11.17 -55.70 -6.66
CA SER A 194 -10.74 -57.11 -6.73
C SER A 194 -11.13 -57.97 -7.95
N LYS A 195 -10.07 -58.61 -8.49
CA LYS A 195 -9.98 -59.91 -9.20
C LYS A 195 -10.32 -60.01 -10.69
N GLY A 196 -9.32 -60.45 -11.45
CA GLY A 196 -9.50 -61.32 -12.63
C GLY A 196 -8.60 -60.96 -13.82
N ASP A 197 -7.39 -61.53 -13.88
CA ASP A 197 -6.63 -61.77 -15.12
C ASP A 197 -6.99 -63.22 -15.59
N PRO A 198 -6.84 -63.65 -16.87
CA PRO A 198 -5.59 -63.53 -17.62
C PRO A 198 -5.68 -63.24 -19.15
N ALA A 199 -4.53 -62.76 -19.67
CA ALA A 199 -3.95 -62.98 -21.01
C ALA A 199 -4.60 -62.19 -22.19
N GLU A 200 -3.87 -61.53 -23.09
CA GLU A 200 -2.53 -61.76 -23.64
C GLU A 200 -2.01 -60.46 -24.32
N ASP A 201 -0.69 -60.40 -24.49
CA ASP A 201 0.09 -59.53 -25.40
C ASP A 201 0.40 -58.06 -25.07
N HIS A 202 1.32 -57.87 -24.10
CA HIS A 202 2.14 -56.66 -23.98
C HIS A 202 3.63 -56.99 -23.83
N GLN A 203 4.34 -56.96 -24.96
CA GLN A 203 5.80 -57.01 -24.99
C GLN A 203 6.35 -55.61 -25.25
N SER A 204 6.41 -54.79 -24.18
CA SER A 204 7.42 -53.73 -23.94
C SER A 204 7.03 -52.80 -22.78
N MET A 205 7.04 -53.29 -21.54
CA MET A 205 7.26 -52.44 -20.35
C MET A 205 7.59 -53.32 -19.14
N ARG A 206 8.86 -53.30 -18.71
CA ARG A 206 9.31 -53.77 -17.40
C ARG A 206 10.46 -52.88 -16.92
N TYR A 207 10.14 -51.93 -16.04
CA TYR A 207 10.97 -51.66 -14.87
C TYR A 207 10.03 -51.52 -13.67
N PHE A 208 10.23 -52.40 -12.69
CA PHE A 208 9.44 -52.50 -11.47
C PHE A 208 9.81 -51.42 -10.47
N VAL A 209 8.79 -51.03 -9.73
CA VAL A 209 8.74 -50.04 -8.67
C VAL A 209 9.45 -50.56 -7.43
N ASP A 210 10.36 -49.76 -6.89
CA ASP A 210 10.70 -49.78 -5.46
C ASP A 210 10.38 -48.40 -4.86
N GLY A 211 9.75 -48.42 -3.70
CA GLY A 211 9.17 -47.24 -3.05
C GLY A 211 10.23 -46.25 -2.56
N ASN A 212 9.83 -44.97 -2.47
CA ASN A 212 10.58 -43.81 -1.94
C ASN A 212 11.47 -42.99 -2.88
N HIS A 213 10.98 -42.66 -4.08
CA HIS A 213 11.40 -41.42 -4.76
C HIS A 213 10.19 -40.61 -5.23
N SER A 214 10.21 -39.31 -4.95
CA SER A 214 9.23 -38.34 -5.47
C SER A 214 9.17 -38.43 -6.99
N LYS A 215 7.96 -38.60 -7.56
CA LYS A 215 7.67 -38.40 -8.99
C LYS A 215 7.91 -36.92 -9.38
N LYS A 216 9.17 -36.51 -9.47
CA LYS A 216 9.59 -35.28 -10.13
C LYS A 216 10.48 -35.69 -11.31
N ASP A 217 10.02 -35.35 -12.50
CA ASP A 217 10.83 -35.07 -13.69
C ASP A 217 11.45 -36.24 -14.47
N LEU A 218 10.62 -37.12 -15.04
CA LEU A 218 11.01 -37.89 -16.25
C LEU A 218 9.91 -37.71 -17.31
N MET A 219 10.10 -36.73 -18.22
CA MET A 219 9.26 -36.54 -19.41
C MET A 219 9.38 -37.75 -20.34
N THR A 220 8.28 -38.17 -20.99
CA THR A 220 8.34 -39.23 -22.01
C THR A 220 8.99 -38.72 -23.31
N GLU A 221 9.43 -39.62 -24.18
CA GLU A 221 9.95 -39.25 -25.52
C GLU A 221 8.93 -38.40 -26.30
N HIS A 222 7.64 -38.70 -26.15
CA HIS A 222 6.54 -37.98 -26.79
C HIS A 222 6.37 -36.56 -26.24
N ASP A 223 6.56 -36.35 -24.93
CA ASP A 223 6.49 -35.03 -24.30
C ASP A 223 7.64 -34.13 -24.74
N VAL A 224 8.85 -34.68 -24.86
CA VAL A 224 10.04 -33.92 -25.30
C VAL A 224 9.90 -33.47 -26.76
N ALA A 225 9.44 -34.36 -27.65
CA ALA A 225 9.24 -34.00 -29.06
C ALA A 225 8.08 -33.00 -29.24
N SER A 226 6.99 -33.18 -28.51
CA SER A 226 5.86 -32.22 -28.45
C SER A 226 6.32 -30.86 -27.96
N SER A 227 7.16 -30.83 -26.92
CA SER A 227 7.78 -29.59 -26.43
C SER A 227 8.59 -28.87 -27.52
N LYS A 228 9.38 -29.57 -28.34
CA LYS A 228 10.13 -28.96 -29.45
C LYS A 228 9.21 -28.39 -30.54
N LEU A 229 8.19 -29.15 -30.96
CA LEU A 229 7.22 -28.68 -31.96
C LEU A 229 6.52 -27.39 -31.50
N LEU A 230 6.13 -27.34 -30.23
CA LEU A 230 5.45 -26.20 -29.61
C LEU A 230 6.36 -24.99 -29.34
N GLN A 231 7.68 -25.15 -29.47
CA GLN A 231 8.63 -24.04 -29.41
C GLN A 231 8.74 -23.27 -30.74
N ARG A 232 8.20 -23.81 -31.83
CA ARG A 232 8.24 -23.14 -33.14
C ARG A 232 7.54 -21.79 -33.11
N ASP A 233 8.13 -20.81 -33.79
CA ASP A 233 7.74 -19.39 -33.71
C ASP A 233 6.28 -19.13 -34.13
N TRP A 234 5.69 -20.01 -34.95
CA TRP A 234 4.29 -19.93 -35.36
C TRP A 234 3.34 -19.78 -34.16
N PHE A 235 3.50 -20.60 -33.11
CA PHE A 235 2.61 -20.59 -31.94
C PHE A 235 2.65 -19.29 -31.14
N ARG A 236 3.68 -18.46 -31.33
CA ARG A 236 3.84 -17.21 -30.60
C ARG A 236 3.50 -15.98 -31.41
N ARG A 237 3.26 -16.07 -32.72
CA ARG A 237 3.01 -14.88 -33.53
C ARG A 237 1.65 -14.27 -33.19
N VAL A 238 1.61 -12.97 -32.97
CA VAL A 238 0.33 -12.30 -32.63
C VAL A 238 -0.69 -12.40 -33.78
N TRP A 239 -0.24 -12.39 -35.02
CA TRP A 239 -1.11 -12.51 -36.20
C TRP A 239 -1.87 -13.85 -36.26
N VAL A 240 -1.29 -14.95 -35.75
CA VAL A 240 -1.97 -16.26 -35.81
C VAL A 240 -3.27 -16.28 -35.04
N LEU A 241 -3.45 -15.38 -34.07
CA LEU A 241 -4.67 -15.25 -33.29
C LEU A 241 -5.85 -14.86 -34.16
N GLN A 242 -5.67 -13.92 -35.10
CA GLN A 242 -6.71 -13.62 -36.08
C GLN A 242 -6.88 -14.78 -37.04
N GLU A 243 -5.79 -15.32 -37.57
CA GLU A 243 -5.80 -16.36 -38.61
C GLU A 243 -6.57 -17.62 -38.17
N VAL A 244 -6.37 -18.06 -36.92
CA VAL A 244 -7.06 -19.22 -36.35
C VAL A 244 -8.27 -18.85 -35.49
N GLY A 245 -8.41 -17.59 -35.09
CA GLY A 245 -9.47 -17.10 -34.20
C GLY A 245 -10.82 -16.90 -34.88
N VAL A 246 -10.81 -16.70 -36.20
CA VAL A 246 -12.03 -16.45 -36.99
C VAL A 246 -12.35 -17.56 -37.99
N ALA A 247 -11.40 -18.46 -38.25
CA ALA A 247 -11.56 -19.58 -39.18
C ALA A 247 -12.57 -20.63 -38.70
N ARG A 248 -13.32 -21.27 -39.59
CA ARG A 248 -14.23 -22.38 -39.20
C ARG A 248 -13.61 -23.77 -39.36
N TYR A 249 -12.74 -23.92 -40.34
CA TYR A 249 -12.04 -25.16 -40.66
C TYR A 249 -10.55 -24.88 -40.68
N ILE A 250 -9.79 -25.62 -39.87
CA ILE A 250 -8.35 -25.41 -39.70
C ILE A 250 -7.65 -26.77 -39.80
N ASP A 251 -6.71 -26.87 -40.73
CA ASP A 251 -5.82 -28.00 -40.93
C ASP A 251 -4.40 -27.60 -40.50
N ILE A 252 -3.74 -28.43 -39.70
CA ILE A 252 -2.36 -28.23 -39.26
C ILE A 252 -1.46 -29.21 -40.00
N LEU A 253 -0.45 -28.68 -40.67
CA LEU A 253 0.52 -29.42 -41.46
C LEU A 253 1.93 -29.23 -40.87
N CYS A 254 2.66 -30.34 -40.77
CA CYS A 254 4.10 -30.35 -40.51
C CYS A 254 4.73 -31.43 -41.39
N GLY A 255 5.64 -31.04 -42.29
CA GLY A 255 6.12 -31.92 -43.35
C GLY A 255 4.96 -32.51 -44.16
N SER A 256 4.90 -33.83 -44.25
CA SER A 256 3.85 -34.56 -44.97
C SER A 256 2.61 -34.92 -44.15
N ILE A 257 2.61 -34.66 -42.84
CA ILE A 257 1.51 -35.03 -41.94
C ILE A 257 0.53 -33.88 -41.80
N GLN A 258 -0.76 -34.21 -41.95
CA GLN A 258 -1.89 -33.31 -41.73
C GLN A 258 -2.76 -33.82 -40.59
N ILE A 259 -3.19 -32.92 -39.71
CA ILE A 259 -4.15 -33.18 -38.63
C ILE A 259 -5.15 -32.01 -38.55
N SER A 260 -6.40 -32.28 -38.19
CA SER A 260 -7.36 -31.20 -37.93
C SER A 260 -7.00 -30.46 -36.62
N ALA A 261 -7.26 -29.16 -36.56
CA ALA A 261 -6.93 -28.38 -35.36
C ALA A 261 -7.69 -28.84 -34.10
N HIS A 262 -8.90 -29.40 -34.26
CA HIS A 262 -9.64 -30.01 -33.16
C HIS A 262 -8.93 -31.26 -32.62
N ALA A 263 -8.49 -32.17 -33.50
CA ALA A 263 -7.74 -33.36 -33.09
C ALA A 263 -6.38 -32.99 -32.49
N PHE A 264 -5.72 -31.95 -33.03
CA PHE A 264 -4.49 -31.41 -32.46
C PHE A 264 -4.69 -30.90 -31.03
N ALA A 265 -5.71 -30.05 -30.81
CA ALA A 265 -6.05 -29.56 -29.48
C ALA A 265 -6.38 -30.70 -28.51
N GLU A 266 -7.22 -31.65 -28.93
CA GLU A 266 -7.63 -32.77 -28.07
C GLU A 266 -6.46 -33.69 -27.72
N GLY A 267 -5.56 -33.96 -28.67
CA GLY A 267 -4.35 -34.73 -28.44
C GLY A 267 -3.37 -34.03 -27.49
N LEU A 268 -3.15 -32.73 -27.67
CA LEU A 268 -2.31 -31.93 -26.77
C LEU A 268 -2.82 -31.92 -25.32
N SER A 269 -4.14 -31.89 -25.14
CA SER A 269 -4.76 -31.87 -23.81
C SER A 269 -4.46 -33.11 -22.95
N ARG A 270 -3.94 -34.17 -23.57
CA ARG A 270 -3.60 -35.45 -22.95
C ARG A 270 -2.10 -35.62 -22.68
N LEU A 271 -1.28 -34.64 -23.05
CA LEU A 271 0.15 -34.63 -22.80
C LEU A 271 0.50 -33.92 -21.49
N GLU A 272 1.52 -34.40 -20.79
CA GLU A 272 2.04 -33.78 -19.56
C GLU A 272 3.09 -32.71 -19.92
N LEU A 273 2.67 -31.61 -20.57
CA LEU A 273 3.61 -30.55 -20.96
C LEU A 273 3.92 -29.60 -19.79
N PRO A 274 5.13 -29.02 -19.73
CA PRO A 274 5.49 -28.02 -18.72
C PRO A 274 4.57 -26.79 -18.71
N GLN A 275 4.33 -26.21 -17.52
CA GLN A 275 3.41 -25.08 -17.32
C GLN A 275 3.75 -23.84 -18.18
N HIS A 276 5.02 -23.59 -18.49
CA HIS A 276 5.42 -22.45 -19.33
C HIS A 276 4.99 -22.58 -20.80
N PHE A 277 4.56 -23.77 -21.25
CA PHE A 277 3.92 -23.95 -22.55
C PHE A 277 2.44 -23.54 -22.54
N LEU A 278 1.76 -23.64 -21.40
CA LEU A 278 0.34 -23.26 -21.30
C LEU A 278 0.12 -21.80 -21.67
N SER A 279 0.94 -20.90 -21.14
CA SER A 279 0.84 -19.47 -21.46
C SER A 279 1.25 -19.13 -22.90
N ARG A 280 2.03 -20.01 -23.55
CA ARG A 280 2.52 -19.79 -24.93
C ARG A 280 1.58 -20.34 -25.99
N VAL A 281 1.04 -21.55 -25.78
CA VAL A 281 0.30 -22.31 -26.79
C VAL A 281 -1.19 -22.35 -26.48
N GLY A 282 -1.54 -22.42 -25.18
CA GLY A 282 -2.92 -22.52 -24.71
C GLY A 282 -3.87 -21.51 -25.35
N PRO A 283 -3.55 -20.21 -25.44
CA PRO A 283 -4.44 -19.23 -26.03
C PRO A 283 -4.78 -19.51 -27.51
N VAL A 284 -3.80 -19.97 -28.31
CA VAL A 284 -4.01 -20.36 -29.71
C VAL A 284 -4.78 -21.67 -29.82
N THR A 285 -4.44 -22.67 -28.99
CA THR A 285 -5.13 -23.97 -28.98
C THR A 285 -6.59 -23.83 -28.54
N HIS A 286 -6.89 -22.92 -27.61
CA HIS A 286 -8.24 -22.58 -27.20
C HIS A 286 -9.07 -22.07 -28.38
N LEU A 287 -8.51 -21.14 -29.16
CA LEU A 287 -9.14 -20.65 -30.39
C LEU A 287 -9.35 -21.80 -31.39
N MET A 288 -8.34 -22.62 -31.64
CA MET A 288 -8.44 -23.77 -32.55
C MET A 288 -9.56 -24.76 -32.16
N LYS A 289 -9.67 -25.11 -30.87
CA LYS A 289 -10.69 -26.06 -30.39
C LYS A 289 -12.12 -25.56 -30.63
N GLY A 290 -12.32 -24.23 -30.53
CA GLY A 290 -13.61 -23.58 -30.75
C GLY A 290 -14.02 -23.46 -32.23
N ALA A 291 -13.09 -23.61 -33.17
CA ALA A 291 -13.33 -23.35 -34.60
C ALA A 291 -14.56 -24.07 -35.20
N PRO A 292 -14.81 -25.36 -34.93
CA PRO A 292 -15.96 -26.08 -35.50
C PRO A 292 -17.31 -25.55 -35.02
N TYR A 293 -17.35 -24.89 -33.85
CA TYR A 293 -18.56 -24.38 -33.22
C TYR A 293 -18.87 -22.92 -33.57
N ARG A 294 -17.99 -22.26 -34.35
CA ARG A 294 -18.19 -20.86 -34.74
C ARG A 294 -19.36 -20.73 -35.72
N PRO A 295 -20.20 -19.69 -35.56
CA PRO A 295 -21.23 -19.39 -36.54
C PRO A 295 -20.59 -19.09 -37.90
N LYS A 296 -21.38 -19.20 -38.97
CA LYS A 296 -20.94 -18.74 -40.29
C LYS A 296 -20.64 -17.24 -40.21
N PHE A 297 -19.51 -16.83 -40.75
CA PHE A 297 -19.07 -15.43 -40.71
C PHE A 297 -20.10 -14.52 -41.37
N ASP A 298 -20.50 -13.47 -40.66
CA ASP A 298 -21.32 -12.38 -41.18
C ASP A 298 -20.45 -11.14 -41.38
N VAL A 299 -20.58 -10.52 -42.55
CA VAL A 299 -19.74 -9.38 -42.96
C VAL A 299 -20.06 -8.19 -42.05
N GLY A 300 -19.05 -7.67 -41.36
CA GLY A 300 -19.22 -6.57 -40.40
C GLY A 300 -19.64 -6.99 -38.99
N SER A 301 -19.82 -8.29 -38.72
CA SER A 301 -20.05 -8.75 -37.34
C SER A 301 -18.88 -8.36 -36.42
N PRO A 302 -19.13 -7.76 -35.24
CA PRO A 302 -18.08 -7.37 -34.31
C PRO A 302 -17.38 -8.60 -33.70
N GLY A 303 -16.19 -8.40 -33.14
CA GLY A 303 -15.56 -9.41 -32.29
C GLY A 303 -16.39 -9.77 -31.06
N THR A 304 -15.98 -10.82 -30.34
CA THR A 304 -16.65 -11.27 -29.11
C THR A 304 -16.03 -10.70 -27.84
N PHE A 305 -14.79 -10.21 -27.91
CA PHE A 305 -14.03 -9.67 -26.79
C PHE A 305 -13.65 -8.23 -27.07
N SER A 306 -13.60 -7.39 -26.05
CA SER A 306 -13.06 -6.02 -26.14
C SER A 306 -11.54 -6.02 -26.31
N LEU A 307 -10.96 -4.91 -26.77
CA LEU A 307 -9.53 -4.84 -27.09
C LEU A 307 -8.69 -5.04 -25.82
N ILE A 308 -9.17 -4.52 -24.70
CA ILE A 308 -8.59 -4.66 -23.36
C ILE A 308 -8.53 -6.13 -22.90
N GLU A 309 -9.57 -6.92 -23.17
CA GLU A 309 -9.59 -8.36 -22.85
C GLU A 309 -8.56 -9.10 -23.72
N LEU A 310 -8.53 -8.81 -25.02
CA LEU A 310 -7.58 -9.41 -25.96
C LEU A 310 -6.13 -9.09 -25.59
N LEU A 311 -5.83 -7.85 -25.23
CA LEU A 311 -4.49 -7.45 -24.77
C LEU A 311 -4.09 -8.19 -23.49
N GLY A 312 -5.01 -8.38 -22.54
CA GLY A 312 -4.77 -9.20 -21.35
C GLY A 312 -4.51 -10.68 -21.67
N MET A 313 -5.25 -11.24 -22.64
CA MET A 313 -5.13 -12.63 -23.06
C MET A 313 -3.87 -12.92 -23.88
N TYR A 314 -3.42 -11.96 -24.69
CA TYR A 314 -2.50 -12.26 -25.79
C TYR A 314 -1.21 -11.41 -25.83
N ARG A 315 -0.98 -10.46 -24.92
CA ARG A 315 0.21 -9.56 -24.95
C ARG A 315 1.58 -10.23 -25.09
N ASN A 316 1.72 -11.48 -24.65
CA ASN A 316 2.97 -12.26 -24.74
C ASN A 316 3.24 -12.87 -26.13
N HIS A 317 2.30 -12.75 -27.07
CA HIS A 317 2.52 -13.17 -28.46
C HIS A 317 3.47 -12.19 -29.16
N SER A 318 4.54 -12.71 -29.73
CA SER A 318 5.59 -11.97 -30.42
C SER A 318 5.10 -11.28 -31.69
N ALA A 319 5.69 -10.12 -31.95
CA ALA A 319 5.47 -9.32 -33.14
C ALA A 319 6.82 -8.80 -33.64
N THR A 320 7.04 -8.83 -34.96
CA THR A 320 8.26 -8.26 -35.56
C THR A 320 8.22 -6.73 -35.52
N VAL A 321 7.04 -6.15 -35.77
CA VAL A 321 6.79 -4.71 -35.66
C VAL A 321 5.97 -4.44 -34.40
N GLN A 322 6.35 -3.43 -33.61
CA GLN A 322 5.70 -3.12 -32.32
C GLN A 322 4.18 -2.93 -32.46
N HIS A 323 3.74 -2.15 -33.46
CA HIS A 323 2.33 -1.87 -33.74
C HIS A 323 1.45 -3.10 -33.88
N ASP A 324 1.99 -4.20 -34.39
CA ASP A 324 1.23 -5.43 -34.61
C ASP A 324 0.75 -6.07 -33.30
N LYS A 325 1.38 -5.75 -32.15
CA LYS A 325 0.89 -6.14 -30.82
C LYS A 325 -0.56 -5.71 -30.57
N ILE A 326 -0.99 -4.64 -31.23
CA ILE A 326 -2.33 -4.09 -31.14
C ILE A 326 -3.11 -4.37 -32.43
N TYR A 327 -2.55 -4.03 -33.59
CA TYR A 327 -3.28 -4.08 -34.85
C TYR A 327 -3.70 -5.51 -35.22
N ALA A 328 -2.92 -6.52 -34.81
CA ALA A 328 -3.29 -7.93 -34.95
C ALA A 328 -4.42 -8.38 -34.01
N LEU A 329 -4.92 -7.54 -33.10
CA LEU A 329 -6.06 -7.85 -32.23
C LEU A 329 -7.33 -7.09 -32.63
N LEU A 330 -7.23 -6.01 -33.40
CA LEU A 330 -8.38 -5.20 -33.84
C LEU A 330 -9.44 -6.05 -34.56
N GLY A 331 -8.99 -6.94 -35.45
CA GLY A 331 -9.84 -7.87 -36.17
C GLY A 331 -10.47 -8.96 -35.29
N LEU A 332 -10.16 -9.06 -34.00
CA LEU A 332 -10.86 -9.92 -33.04
C LEU A 332 -11.73 -9.12 -32.07
N SER A 333 -11.61 -7.79 -32.08
CA SER A 333 -12.20 -6.94 -31.06
C SER A 333 -13.65 -6.56 -31.36
N ALA A 334 -14.45 -6.44 -30.30
CA ALA A 334 -15.83 -5.98 -30.34
C ALA A 334 -15.92 -4.44 -30.45
N ASP A 335 -14.93 -3.73 -29.94
CA ASP A 335 -14.86 -2.27 -29.79
C ASP A 335 -13.85 -1.58 -30.74
N ALA A 336 -13.22 -2.34 -31.65
CA ALA A 336 -12.23 -1.80 -32.61
C ALA A 336 -12.84 -0.93 -33.71
N GLY A 337 -14.16 -0.80 -33.80
CA GLY A 337 -14.85 0.02 -34.81
C GLY A 337 -14.80 1.53 -34.54
N ALA A 338 -14.17 1.97 -33.46
CA ALA A 338 -14.11 3.37 -33.10
C ALA A 338 -13.02 4.11 -33.92
N ASP A 339 -13.35 5.30 -34.43
CA ASP A 339 -12.49 6.06 -35.36
C ASP A 339 -11.09 6.41 -34.82
N TRP A 340 -10.88 6.31 -33.51
CA TRP A 340 -9.65 6.70 -32.83
C TRP A 340 -8.48 5.70 -33.02
N LEU A 341 -8.73 4.45 -33.43
CA LEU A 341 -7.68 3.44 -33.59
C LEU A 341 -7.72 2.75 -34.96
N LYS A 342 -7.15 3.41 -35.97
CA LYS A 342 -6.93 2.84 -37.31
C LYS A 342 -5.47 2.44 -37.48
N PRO A 343 -5.15 1.29 -38.12
CA PRO A 343 -3.78 0.91 -38.39
C PRO A 343 -3.03 2.03 -39.10
N ASN A 344 -1.99 2.55 -38.47
CA ASN A 344 -1.08 3.52 -39.05
C ASN A 344 0.34 3.23 -38.56
N TYR A 345 1.19 2.78 -39.47
CA TYR A 345 2.59 2.44 -39.18
C TYR A 345 3.52 3.66 -39.23
N LYS A 346 3.03 4.84 -39.63
CA LYS A 346 3.78 6.10 -39.62
C LYS A 346 3.79 6.76 -38.23
N THR A 347 2.80 6.46 -37.40
CA THR A 347 2.74 6.96 -36.01
C THR A 347 3.79 6.25 -35.16
N LEU A 348 4.56 6.98 -34.34
CA LEU A 348 5.52 6.36 -33.43
C LEU A 348 4.80 5.42 -32.44
N TRP A 349 5.39 4.25 -32.17
CA TRP A 349 4.81 3.24 -31.28
C TRP A 349 4.36 3.79 -29.93
N HIS A 350 5.20 4.61 -29.28
CA HIS A 350 4.93 5.12 -27.95
C HIS A 350 3.67 6.01 -27.88
N HIS A 351 3.32 6.70 -28.97
CA HIS A 351 2.07 7.47 -29.07
C HIS A 351 0.86 6.54 -29.15
N VAL A 352 0.91 5.53 -30.03
CA VAL A 352 -0.15 4.52 -30.15
C VAL A 352 -0.37 3.80 -28.81
N PHE A 353 0.72 3.41 -28.16
CA PHE A 353 0.65 2.72 -26.88
C PHE A 353 0.09 3.61 -25.75
N ARG A 354 0.43 4.90 -25.74
CA ARG A 354 -0.13 5.88 -24.79
C ARG A 354 -1.62 6.09 -24.99
N GLU A 355 -2.06 6.24 -26.24
CA GLU A 355 -3.48 6.44 -26.57
C GLU A 355 -4.32 5.26 -26.11
N ILE A 356 -3.87 4.03 -26.39
CA ILE A 356 -4.59 2.82 -25.97
C ILE A 356 -4.57 2.68 -24.46
N THR A 357 -3.43 2.90 -23.81
CA THR A 357 -3.36 2.80 -22.35
C THR A 357 -4.28 3.85 -21.70
N SER A 358 -4.36 5.05 -22.26
CA SER A 358 -5.27 6.10 -21.78
C SER A 358 -6.75 5.75 -22.02
N HIS A 359 -7.05 5.05 -23.12
CA HIS A 359 -8.39 4.55 -23.40
C HIS A 359 -8.79 3.40 -22.45
N VAL A 360 -7.85 2.52 -22.14
CA VAL A 360 -8.01 1.38 -21.21
C VAL A 360 -8.17 1.85 -19.75
N PHE A 361 -7.53 2.97 -19.39
CA PHE A 361 -7.56 3.56 -18.05
C PHE A 361 -8.09 5.01 -18.10
N PRO A 362 -9.38 5.22 -18.41
CA PRO A 362 -9.93 6.55 -18.53
C PRO A 362 -9.81 7.31 -17.20
N GLY A 363 -9.42 8.59 -17.27
CA GLY A 363 -9.22 9.44 -16.08
C GLY A 363 -7.95 9.13 -15.28
N SER A 364 -7.08 8.25 -15.77
CA SER A 364 -5.80 7.93 -15.14
C SER A 364 -4.65 8.71 -15.78
N PHE A 365 -3.58 8.94 -15.01
CA PHE A 365 -2.34 9.47 -15.57
C PHE A 365 -1.52 8.34 -16.18
N VAL A 366 -1.15 8.49 -17.45
CA VAL A 366 -0.44 7.47 -18.23
C VAL A 366 0.86 8.04 -18.77
N GLN A 367 1.95 7.30 -18.58
CA GLN A 367 3.26 7.62 -19.12
C GLN A 367 3.86 6.43 -19.85
N THR A 368 4.43 6.70 -21.03
CA THR A 368 5.10 5.73 -21.92
C THR A 368 6.41 6.33 -22.46
N TRP A 369 7.29 5.50 -23.01
CA TRP A 369 8.60 5.90 -23.54
C TRP A 369 8.84 5.30 -24.94
N GLU A 370 9.79 5.86 -25.69
CA GLU A 370 10.18 5.38 -27.02
C GLU A 370 10.98 4.07 -26.98
N ASP A 371 11.86 3.93 -26.00
CA ASP A 371 12.81 2.82 -25.84
C ASP A 371 12.25 1.63 -25.07
N ARG A 372 11.01 1.72 -24.56
CA ARG A 372 10.42 0.74 -23.63
C ARG A 372 9.03 0.31 -24.05
N ALA A 373 8.72 -0.95 -23.78
CA ALA A 373 7.41 -1.53 -24.04
C ALA A 373 6.51 -1.57 -22.79
N SER A 374 6.74 -0.64 -21.85
CA SER A 374 6.04 -0.57 -20.57
C SER A 374 5.40 0.80 -20.38
N ALA A 375 4.24 0.81 -19.71
CA ALA A 375 3.52 2.00 -19.30
C ALA A 375 3.47 2.06 -17.77
N VAL A 376 3.58 3.28 -17.22
CA VAL A 376 3.23 3.55 -15.83
C VAL A 376 1.88 4.24 -15.80
N VAL A 377 0.96 3.70 -15.01
CA VAL A 377 -0.39 4.22 -14.84
C VAL A 377 -0.59 4.60 -13.37
N LYS A 378 -0.84 5.88 -13.10
CA LYS A 378 -1.31 6.34 -11.78
C LYS A 378 -2.82 6.50 -11.85
N THR A 379 -3.54 5.73 -11.04
CA THR A 379 -5.01 5.66 -11.05
C THR A 379 -5.54 5.53 -9.62
N LYS A 380 -6.85 5.66 -9.43
CA LYS A 380 -7.48 5.24 -8.17
C LYS A 380 -7.96 3.80 -8.29
N GLY A 381 -7.93 3.06 -7.19
CA GLY A 381 -8.54 1.74 -7.16
C GLY A 381 -8.81 1.24 -5.76
N TRP A 382 -9.57 0.16 -5.71
CA TRP A 382 -9.95 -0.52 -4.48
C TRP A 382 -9.57 -2.00 -4.55
N ILE A 383 -8.67 -2.44 -3.66
CA ILE A 383 -8.35 -3.85 -3.51
C ILE A 383 -9.54 -4.56 -2.84
N MET A 384 -10.20 -5.39 -3.63
CA MET A 384 -11.37 -6.15 -3.22
C MET A 384 -10.98 -7.43 -2.47
N GLY A 385 -9.84 -8.03 -2.81
CA GLY A 385 -9.49 -9.37 -2.37
C GLY A 385 -8.16 -9.87 -2.90
N HIS A 386 -7.90 -11.15 -2.65
CA HIS A 386 -6.76 -11.88 -3.21
C HIS A 386 -7.20 -13.25 -3.75
N VAL A 387 -6.37 -13.81 -4.63
CA VAL A 387 -6.52 -15.15 -5.16
C VAL A 387 -6.02 -16.15 -4.12
N GLY A 388 -6.91 -17.03 -3.68
CA GLY A 388 -6.63 -18.05 -2.66
C GLY A 388 -6.04 -19.34 -3.24
N HIS A 389 -6.81 -19.99 -4.11
CA HIS A 389 -6.39 -21.22 -4.77
C HIS A 389 -6.45 -21.04 -6.29
N VAL A 390 -5.51 -21.68 -6.99
CA VAL A 390 -5.44 -21.70 -8.45
C VAL A 390 -5.29 -23.14 -8.90
N THR A 391 -6.18 -23.55 -9.78
CA THR A 391 -6.06 -24.80 -10.52
C THR A 391 -5.93 -24.49 -12.01
N SER A 392 -4.98 -25.15 -12.66
CA SER A 392 -4.71 -25.02 -14.09
C SER A 392 -4.56 -26.41 -14.68
N SER A 393 -5.35 -26.72 -15.70
CA SER A 393 -5.32 -28.01 -16.39
C SER A 393 -4.99 -27.83 -17.87
N MET A 394 -4.22 -28.77 -18.44
CA MET A 394 -4.03 -28.87 -19.89
C MET A 394 -5.34 -29.15 -20.64
N HIS A 395 -6.34 -29.76 -19.97
CA HIS A 395 -7.65 -30.01 -20.56
C HIS A 395 -8.38 -28.75 -21.02
N ASP A 396 -8.08 -27.60 -20.41
CA ASP A 396 -8.78 -26.35 -20.62
C ASP A 396 -7.92 -25.28 -21.33
N PHE A 397 -6.77 -25.70 -21.90
CA PHE A 397 -5.94 -24.87 -22.80
C PHE A 397 -5.49 -23.53 -22.22
N GLY A 398 -5.07 -23.53 -20.96
CA GLY A 398 -4.57 -22.34 -20.27
C GLY A 398 -5.65 -21.53 -19.55
N GLN A 399 -6.92 -21.95 -19.59
CA GLN A 399 -7.91 -21.47 -18.64
C GLN A 399 -7.51 -21.86 -17.21
N GLN A 400 -7.89 -21.01 -16.24
CA GLN A 400 -7.58 -21.22 -14.84
C GLN A 400 -8.85 -21.06 -14.01
N ASP A 401 -9.13 -22.06 -13.19
CA ASP A 401 -10.14 -21.94 -12.14
C ASP A 401 -9.46 -21.43 -10.88
N ILE A 402 -9.94 -20.29 -10.40
CA ILE A 402 -9.41 -19.61 -9.22
C ILE A 402 -10.49 -19.45 -8.16
N THR A 403 -10.09 -19.52 -6.91
CA THR A 403 -10.92 -19.13 -5.76
C THR A 403 -10.47 -17.77 -5.25
N CYS A 404 -11.40 -16.84 -5.17
CA CYS A 404 -11.25 -15.45 -4.75
C CYS A 404 -11.67 -15.27 -3.29
N HIS A 405 -10.80 -14.65 -2.49
CA HIS A 405 -11.07 -14.29 -1.11
C HIS A 405 -11.20 -12.77 -0.95
N PHE A 406 -12.43 -12.29 -0.79
CA PHE A 406 -12.71 -10.86 -0.65
C PHE A 406 -12.43 -10.36 0.77
N HIS A 407 -11.77 -9.22 0.88
CA HIS A 407 -11.44 -8.53 2.13
C HIS A 407 -12.70 -8.07 2.86
N LYS A 408 -12.60 -7.86 4.19
CA LYS A 408 -13.73 -7.40 5.02
C LYS A 408 -14.26 -6.03 4.56
N SER A 409 -13.37 -5.16 4.09
CA SER A 409 -13.75 -3.86 3.51
C SER A 409 -14.62 -4.00 2.25
N ALA A 410 -14.47 -5.10 1.50
CA ALA A 410 -15.23 -5.40 0.29
C ALA A 410 -16.37 -6.40 0.53
N PHE A 411 -16.83 -6.60 1.78
CA PHE A 411 -17.81 -7.63 2.12
C PHE A 411 -19.14 -7.46 1.37
N SER A 412 -19.59 -6.23 1.13
CA SER A 412 -20.80 -5.93 0.34
C SER A 412 -20.70 -6.39 -1.12
N LEU A 413 -19.50 -6.56 -1.66
CA LEU A 413 -19.27 -6.99 -3.04
C LEU A 413 -19.32 -8.52 -3.19
N ARG A 414 -19.31 -9.29 -2.09
CA ARG A 414 -19.47 -10.76 -2.12
C ARG A 414 -20.84 -11.19 -2.64
N GLU A 415 -21.85 -10.34 -2.49
CA GLU A 415 -23.19 -10.61 -3.06
C GLU A 415 -23.21 -10.41 -4.57
N THR A 416 -22.30 -9.58 -5.11
CA THR A 416 -22.21 -9.31 -6.54
C THR A 416 -21.28 -10.29 -7.26
N TRP A 417 -20.16 -10.68 -6.65
CA TRP A 417 -19.15 -11.53 -7.28
C TRP A 417 -19.01 -12.88 -6.56
N PRO A 418 -19.12 -14.02 -7.28
CA PRO A 418 -18.95 -15.34 -6.67
C PRO A 418 -17.49 -15.54 -6.22
N SER A 419 -17.24 -16.47 -5.30
CA SER A 419 -15.88 -16.81 -4.88
C SER A 419 -15.11 -17.65 -5.89
N ASP A 420 -15.77 -18.37 -6.80
CA ASP A 420 -15.07 -19.22 -7.78
C ASP A 420 -15.19 -18.65 -9.19
N TRP A 421 -14.04 -18.33 -9.78
CA TRP A 421 -13.91 -17.70 -11.10
C TRP A 421 -13.19 -18.62 -12.06
N MET A 422 -13.78 -18.80 -13.24
CA MET A 422 -13.11 -19.44 -14.38
C MET A 422 -12.57 -18.35 -15.31
N LEU A 423 -11.25 -18.24 -15.38
CA LEU A 423 -10.54 -17.27 -16.20
C LEU A 423 -10.28 -17.81 -17.61
N PRO A 424 -10.39 -16.98 -18.66
CA PRO A 424 -9.93 -17.36 -20.00
C PRO A 424 -8.41 -17.59 -20.00
N ALA A 425 -7.88 -18.15 -21.08
CA ALA A 425 -6.44 -18.30 -21.25
C ALA A 425 -5.75 -16.92 -21.26
N CYS A 426 -5.01 -16.62 -20.19
CA CYS A 426 -4.32 -15.35 -19.99
C CYS A 426 -2.86 -15.40 -20.46
N ALA A 427 -2.31 -14.26 -20.86
CA ALA A 427 -0.92 -14.16 -21.29
C ALA A 427 0.06 -14.48 -20.14
N GLU A 428 -0.28 -14.06 -18.93
CA GLU A 428 0.40 -14.44 -17.70
C GLU A 428 -0.54 -15.25 -16.81
N LEU A 429 -0.02 -16.33 -16.25
CA LEU A 429 -0.78 -17.16 -15.33
C LEU A 429 -0.97 -16.44 -14.01
N VAL A 430 -2.22 -16.41 -13.57
CA VAL A 430 -2.61 -15.97 -12.23
C VAL A 430 -2.07 -16.99 -11.22
N GLN A 431 -1.59 -16.47 -10.09
CA GLN A 431 -0.99 -17.21 -9.00
C GLN A 431 -1.79 -16.95 -7.72
N GLU A 432 -1.73 -17.91 -6.79
CA GLU A 432 -2.21 -17.69 -5.44
C GLU A 432 -1.45 -16.50 -4.83
N GLY A 433 -2.17 -15.54 -4.25
CA GLY A 433 -1.62 -14.30 -3.72
C GLY A 433 -1.77 -13.09 -4.65
N ASP A 434 -2.07 -13.27 -5.94
CA ASP A 434 -2.39 -12.14 -6.80
C ASP A 434 -3.65 -11.41 -6.28
N LEU A 435 -3.69 -10.09 -6.46
CA LEU A 435 -4.71 -9.22 -5.87
C LEU A 435 -5.83 -8.94 -6.87
N ILE A 436 -7.05 -8.85 -6.35
CA ILE A 436 -8.25 -8.52 -7.10
C ILE A 436 -8.57 -7.06 -6.80
N CYS A 437 -8.61 -6.22 -7.83
CA CYS A 437 -8.76 -4.78 -7.70
C CYS A 437 -9.87 -4.26 -8.60
N HIS A 438 -10.66 -3.32 -8.12
CA HIS A 438 -11.54 -2.52 -8.97
C HIS A 438 -10.86 -1.18 -9.26
N LEU A 439 -10.43 -0.97 -10.51
CA LEU A 439 -9.76 0.26 -10.93
C LEU A 439 -10.78 1.33 -11.36
N GLN A 440 -10.40 2.59 -11.22
CA GLN A 440 -11.22 3.72 -11.64
C GLN A 440 -11.52 3.67 -13.14
N GLY A 441 -12.77 3.95 -13.50
CA GLY A 441 -13.20 4.01 -14.89
C GLY A 441 -13.39 2.65 -15.58
N GLN A 442 -13.17 1.54 -14.85
CA GLN A 442 -13.39 0.20 -15.36
C GLN A 442 -14.70 -0.38 -14.81
N SER A 443 -15.41 -1.14 -15.64
CA SER A 443 -16.68 -1.79 -15.27
C SER A 443 -16.50 -3.19 -14.66
N ARG A 444 -15.28 -3.71 -14.66
CA ARG A 444 -14.93 -5.08 -14.29
C ARG A 444 -13.64 -5.10 -13.46
N PRO A 445 -13.47 -6.09 -12.59
CA PRO A 445 -12.27 -6.21 -11.76
C PRO A 445 -11.04 -6.56 -12.60
N SER A 446 -9.89 -6.09 -12.12
CA SER A 446 -8.55 -6.35 -12.65
C SER A 446 -7.78 -7.26 -11.69
N ILE A 447 -6.78 -7.97 -12.22
CA ILE A 447 -5.81 -8.72 -11.40
C ILE A 447 -4.48 -7.99 -11.38
N LEU A 448 -4.01 -7.71 -10.18
CA LEU A 448 -2.75 -7.05 -9.90
C LEU A 448 -1.80 -8.03 -9.22
N ARG A 449 -0.53 -8.00 -9.61
CA ARG A 449 0.55 -8.67 -8.89
C ARG A 449 1.29 -7.66 -8.04
N LEU A 450 1.51 -7.97 -6.77
CA LEU A 450 2.31 -7.11 -5.90
C LEU A 450 3.79 -7.22 -6.28
N CYS A 451 4.44 -6.09 -6.54
CA CYS A 451 5.89 -5.98 -6.73
C CYS A 451 6.52 -5.28 -5.50
N ASN A 452 7.83 -5.01 -5.54
CA ASN A 452 8.58 -4.41 -4.43
C ASN A 452 7.92 -3.13 -3.85
N ASP A 453 7.56 -2.19 -4.72
CA ASP A 453 7.09 -0.84 -4.38
C ASP A 453 5.94 -0.32 -5.27
N HIS A 454 5.35 -1.20 -6.09
CA HIS A 454 4.25 -0.88 -7.01
C HIS A 454 3.47 -2.15 -7.33
N PHE A 455 2.45 -2.06 -8.20
CA PHE A 455 1.72 -3.24 -8.67
C PHE A 455 1.91 -3.45 -10.17
N SER A 456 2.10 -4.69 -10.60
CA SER A 456 2.06 -5.04 -12.02
C SER A 456 0.66 -5.47 -12.42
N LEU A 457 0.15 -4.95 -13.53
CA LEU A 457 -1.14 -5.34 -14.06
C LEU A 457 -1.04 -6.65 -14.85
N LEU A 458 -1.71 -7.71 -14.38
CA LEU A 458 -1.79 -8.98 -15.08
C LEU A 458 -2.95 -9.00 -16.09
N SER A 459 -4.15 -8.72 -15.59
CA SER A 459 -5.35 -8.64 -16.42
C SER A 459 -6.11 -7.35 -16.13
N PRO A 460 -6.30 -6.47 -17.13
CA PRO A 460 -7.02 -5.21 -16.96
C PRO A 460 -8.51 -5.38 -16.70
N SER A 461 -9.14 -6.46 -17.17
CA SER A 461 -10.59 -6.63 -17.10
C SER A 461 -10.94 -8.12 -17.17
N LEU A 462 -11.72 -8.62 -16.21
CA LEU A 462 -12.12 -10.02 -16.14
C LEU A 462 -13.63 -10.22 -16.12
N TRP A 463 -14.06 -11.30 -16.78
CA TRP A 463 -15.41 -11.82 -16.70
C TRP A 463 -15.38 -13.29 -16.23
N PRO A 464 -15.84 -13.60 -15.01
CA PRO A 464 -15.99 -14.97 -14.55
C PRO A 464 -17.05 -15.68 -15.40
N ARG A 465 -16.69 -16.77 -16.08
CA ARG A 465 -17.66 -17.53 -16.91
C ARG A 465 -18.82 -18.14 -16.08
N SER A 466 -18.65 -18.27 -14.77
CA SER A 466 -19.68 -18.71 -13.81
C SER A 466 -20.90 -17.77 -13.72
N MET A 467 -20.82 -16.54 -14.24
CA MET A 467 -21.95 -15.59 -14.26
C MET A 467 -22.92 -15.75 -15.45
N GLY A 468 -22.63 -16.58 -16.46
CA GLY A 468 -23.45 -16.64 -17.69
C GLY A 468 -23.44 -15.33 -18.50
N HIS A 469 -24.03 -15.35 -19.69
CA HIS A 469 -24.21 -14.17 -20.55
C HIS A 469 -25.29 -13.22 -19.97
N ILE A 470 -25.05 -12.63 -18.80
CA ILE A 470 -25.88 -11.51 -18.33
C ILE A 470 -25.37 -10.26 -19.06
N GLN A 471 -25.94 -9.98 -20.23
CA GLN A 471 -25.64 -8.81 -21.06
C GLN A 471 -26.07 -7.46 -20.41
N ASN A 472 -26.64 -7.47 -19.21
CA ASN A 472 -27.21 -6.29 -18.55
C ASN A 472 -26.64 -6.07 -17.14
N LEU A 473 -25.32 -5.96 -17.00
CA LEU A 473 -24.73 -5.14 -15.94
C LEU A 473 -24.36 -3.78 -16.55
N SER A 474 -25.36 -3.09 -17.10
CA SER A 474 -25.29 -1.66 -17.44
C SER A 474 -25.47 -0.77 -16.22
N HIS A 475 -25.58 -1.37 -15.02
CA HIS A 475 -25.19 -0.66 -13.81
C HIS A 475 -23.67 -0.48 -13.88
N THR A 476 -23.24 0.62 -14.53
CA THR A 476 -22.13 1.39 -14.01
C THR A 476 -22.26 1.35 -12.50
N PHE A 477 -21.33 0.66 -11.85
CA PHE A 477 -21.17 0.71 -10.42
C PHE A 477 -21.08 2.21 -10.08
N ASP A 478 -22.21 2.78 -9.65
CA ASP A 478 -22.35 4.19 -9.34
C ASP A 478 -21.69 4.39 -7.98
N LEU A 479 -20.36 4.28 -7.98
CA LEU A 479 -19.54 4.23 -6.78
C LEU A 479 -19.17 5.66 -6.43
N GLY A 480 -20.05 6.34 -5.70
CA GLY A 480 -19.62 7.34 -4.71
C GLY A 480 -18.58 6.79 -3.71
N LEU A 481 -18.29 5.48 -3.76
CA LEU A 481 -17.21 4.79 -3.07
C LEU A 481 -15.81 4.97 -3.70
N LEU A 482 -15.69 5.32 -5.00
CA LEU A 482 -14.36 5.55 -5.64
C LEU A 482 -13.76 6.93 -5.31
N ASP A 483 -14.54 7.88 -4.79
CA ASP A 483 -14.01 9.10 -4.18
C ASP A 483 -13.11 8.80 -2.97
N TYR A 484 -13.31 7.64 -2.33
CA TYR A 484 -12.49 7.09 -1.25
C TYR A 484 -11.40 6.11 -1.73
N GLY A 485 -11.27 5.87 -3.04
CA GLY A 485 -10.26 4.98 -3.60
C GLY A 485 -8.84 5.50 -3.40
N HIS A 486 -7.90 4.60 -3.08
CA HIS A 486 -6.50 4.96 -2.86
C HIS A 486 -5.77 5.20 -4.19
N GLY A 487 -4.74 6.04 -4.17
CA GLY A 487 -3.84 6.21 -5.29
C GLY A 487 -3.01 4.94 -5.52
N ILE A 488 -3.19 4.31 -6.67
CA ILE A 488 -2.47 3.10 -7.10
C ILE A 488 -1.55 3.45 -8.26
N THR A 489 -0.28 3.04 -8.14
CA THR A 489 0.70 3.09 -9.22
C THR A 489 0.88 1.69 -9.81
N LEU A 490 0.53 1.56 -11.09
CA LEU A 490 0.58 0.32 -11.85
C LEU A 490 1.70 0.37 -12.89
N THR A 491 2.35 -0.76 -13.12
CA THR A 491 3.16 -1.01 -14.32
C THR A 491 2.42 -1.97 -15.24
N TRP A 492 2.33 -1.64 -16.53
CA TRP A 492 1.76 -2.50 -17.54
C TRP A 492 2.76 -2.72 -18.67
N ASN A 493 3.13 -3.98 -18.92
CA ASN A 493 4.17 -4.33 -19.87
C ASN A 493 3.61 -5.12 -21.07
N ILE A 494 4.01 -4.76 -22.28
CA ILE A 494 3.72 -5.48 -23.53
C ILE A 494 5.08 -5.88 -24.15
N PRO A 495 5.71 -6.97 -23.69
CA PRO A 495 7.10 -7.28 -24.02
C PRO A 495 7.30 -7.55 -25.51
N MET A 496 8.40 -7.05 -26.09
CA MET A 496 8.75 -7.25 -27.50
C MET A 496 9.56 -8.53 -27.76
N ASP A 497 10.43 -8.93 -26.82
CA ASP A 497 11.43 -9.99 -27.04
C ASP A 497 11.10 -11.31 -26.32
N LYS A 498 11.59 -12.41 -26.90
CA LYS A 498 11.45 -13.82 -26.49
C LYS A 498 11.99 -14.11 -25.07
N PHE A 499 12.81 -13.20 -24.50
CA PHE A 499 13.56 -13.37 -23.26
C PHE A 499 13.52 -12.16 -22.30
N ALA A 500 12.61 -11.20 -22.51
CA ALA A 500 12.52 -10.06 -21.60
C ALA A 500 12.29 -10.55 -20.15
N ALA A 501 13.17 -10.15 -19.24
CA ALA A 501 13.07 -10.47 -17.83
C ALA A 501 11.67 -10.09 -17.30
N THR A 502 11.07 -10.96 -16.50
CA THR A 502 9.79 -10.65 -15.84
C THR A 502 9.97 -9.39 -14.99
N PRO A 503 9.19 -8.32 -15.21
CA PRO A 503 9.31 -7.04 -14.48
C PRO A 503 9.11 -7.13 -12.95
N GLN A 504 8.82 -8.33 -12.45
CA GLN A 504 8.39 -8.62 -11.08
C GLN A 504 9.49 -8.39 -10.04
N GLU A 505 10.77 -8.35 -10.43
CA GLU A 505 11.89 -8.21 -9.49
C GLU A 505 12.45 -6.76 -9.39
N LEU A 506 12.03 -5.85 -10.26
CA LEU A 506 12.58 -4.50 -10.34
C LEU A 506 11.76 -3.50 -9.50
N LYS A 507 12.44 -2.61 -8.76
CA LYS A 507 11.81 -1.45 -8.10
C LYS A 507 11.33 -0.45 -9.16
N LEU A 508 10.28 0.31 -8.87
CA LEU A 508 9.74 1.31 -9.81
C LEU A 508 10.81 2.31 -10.26
N LYS A 509 11.72 2.73 -9.37
CA LYS A 509 12.86 3.60 -9.72
C LYS A 509 13.82 2.95 -10.73
N GLN A 510 13.99 1.63 -10.69
CA GLN A 510 14.81 0.89 -11.66
C GLN A 510 14.10 0.75 -13.00
N ILE A 511 12.77 0.64 -12.98
CA ILE A 511 11.95 0.60 -14.19
C ILE A 511 11.85 2.00 -14.82
N THR A 512 11.72 3.05 -14.01
CA THR A 512 11.48 4.44 -14.42
C THR A 512 11.99 5.45 -13.37
N PRO A 513 13.25 5.93 -13.46
CA PRO A 513 13.81 6.92 -12.54
C PRO A 513 13.06 8.27 -12.57
N GLU A 514 12.50 8.62 -13.73
CA GLU A 514 11.87 9.92 -14.02
C GLU A 514 10.45 10.08 -13.43
N VAL A 515 9.83 8.97 -12.98
CA VAL A 515 8.45 8.92 -12.46
C VAL A 515 8.44 8.88 -10.93
N GLU A 516 9.62 8.91 -10.31
CA GLU A 516 9.75 8.88 -8.86
C GLU A 516 9.06 10.12 -8.26
N GLY A 517 7.97 9.88 -7.54
CA GLY A 517 7.19 10.93 -6.89
C GLY A 517 7.97 11.61 -5.76
N SER A 518 7.39 12.66 -5.18
CA SER A 518 7.92 13.25 -3.94
C SER A 518 8.09 12.18 -2.85
N LEU A 519 8.96 12.42 -1.86
CA LEU A 519 9.13 11.50 -0.71
C LEU A 519 7.78 11.10 -0.09
N ASN A 520 6.84 12.04 -0.04
CA ASN A 520 5.48 11.82 0.45
C ASN A 520 4.67 10.84 -0.42
N GLU A 521 4.80 10.88 -1.76
CA GLU A 521 4.13 9.92 -2.65
C GLU A 521 4.68 8.49 -2.51
N ILE A 522 5.97 8.35 -2.23
CA ILE A 522 6.58 7.04 -1.99
C ILE A 522 6.08 6.47 -0.66
N GLU A 523 6.07 7.28 0.39
CA GLU A 523 5.57 6.87 1.71
C GLU A 523 4.10 6.44 1.64
N LEU A 524 3.21 7.25 1.05
CA LEU A 524 1.79 6.91 0.90
C LEU A 524 1.58 5.60 0.12
N ARG A 525 2.37 5.36 -0.94
CA ARG A 525 2.29 4.13 -1.73
C ARG A 525 2.72 2.90 -0.93
N LEU A 526 3.79 3.01 -0.14
CA LEU A 526 4.27 1.93 0.71
C LEU A 526 3.31 1.66 1.88
N GLU A 527 2.71 2.69 2.46
CA GLU A 527 1.66 2.57 3.49
C GLU A 527 0.44 1.82 2.95
N PHE A 528 -0.01 2.16 1.73
CA PHE A 528 -1.11 1.44 1.09
C PHE A 528 -0.78 -0.04 0.84
N ILE A 529 0.41 -0.36 0.34
CA ILE A 529 0.87 -1.74 0.16
C ILE A 529 0.87 -2.49 1.51
N ALA A 530 1.35 -1.86 2.58
CA ALA A 530 1.36 -2.46 3.91
C ALA A 530 -0.04 -2.74 4.45
N GLN A 531 -1.01 -1.84 4.22
CA GLN A 531 -2.42 -2.06 4.56
C GLN A 531 -2.98 -3.30 3.85
N VAL A 532 -2.75 -3.42 2.53
CA VAL A 532 -3.20 -4.59 1.75
C VAL A 532 -2.60 -5.87 2.31
N MET A 533 -1.31 -5.87 2.66
CA MET A 533 -0.65 -7.01 3.27
C MET A 533 -1.27 -7.39 4.62
N LEU A 534 -1.58 -6.41 5.47
CA LEU A 534 -2.22 -6.65 6.77
C LEU A 534 -3.63 -7.26 6.60
N ASP A 535 -4.41 -6.77 5.65
CA ASP A 535 -5.74 -7.29 5.35
C ASP A 535 -5.69 -8.76 4.91
N VAL A 536 -4.77 -9.11 4.00
CA VAL A 536 -4.57 -10.49 3.55
C VAL A 536 -4.12 -11.38 4.69
N ALA A 537 -3.15 -10.94 5.51
CA ALA A 537 -2.67 -11.73 6.64
C ALA A 537 -3.76 -11.99 7.69
N THR A 538 -4.61 -11.00 7.96
CA THR A 538 -5.77 -11.14 8.85
C THR A 538 -6.70 -12.25 8.35
N GLN A 539 -6.94 -12.31 7.04
CA GLN A 539 -7.74 -13.40 6.46
C GLN A 539 -7.05 -14.77 6.51
N VAL A 540 -5.72 -14.80 6.32
CA VAL A 540 -4.95 -16.04 6.44
C VAL A 540 -5.09 -16.61 7.84
N LEU A 541 -5.01 -15.78 8.87
CA LEU A 541 -5.23 -16.15 10.28
C LEU A 541 -6.64 -16.70 10.51
N ASP A 542 -7.66 -16.05 9.94
CA ASP A 542 -9.05 -16.52 10.01
C ASP A 542 -9.25 -17.89 9.32
N SER A 543 -8.46 -18.23 8.30
CA SER A 543 -8.67 -19.39 7.40
C SER A 543 -8.00 -20.73 7.81
N LYS A 544 -7.26 -20.77 8.91
CA LYS A 544 -6.54 -21.94 9.51
C LYS A 544 -5.57 -22.76 8.64
N THR A 545 -5.67 -22.89 7.32
CA THR A 545 -4.66 -23.65 6.52
C THR A 545 -4.59 -23.36 5.01
N SER A 546 -5.67 -22.99 4.32
CA SER A 546 -5.68 -22.99 2.84
C SER A 546 -4.98 -21.80 2.18
N GLN A 547 -4.86 -20.66 2.87
CA GLN A 547 -4.33 -19.41 2.28
C GLN A 547 -2.83 -19.18 2.54
N VAL A 548 -2.14 -20.13 3.20
CA VAL A 548 -0.71 -19.99 3.54
C VAL A 548 0.16 -19.85 2.29
N LYS A 549 -0.21 -20.51 1.19
CA LYS A 549 0.56 -20.47 -0.05
C LYS A 549 0.39 -19.12 -0.78
N ALA A 550 -0.82 -18.56 -0.81
CA ALA A 550 -1.08 -17.20 -1.28
C ALA A 550 -0.21 -16.16 -0.54
N TRP A 551 -0.17 -16.27 0.80
CA TRP A 551 0.65 -15.38 1.62
C TRP A 551 2.16 -15.50 1.33
N LYS A 552 2.67 -16.73 1.23
CA LYS A 552 4.08 -16.97 0.86
C LYS A 552 4.43 -16.36 -0.49
N ASN A 553 3.51 -16.40 -1.46
CA ASN A 553 3.75 -15.84 -2.79
C ASN A 553 3.80 -14.32 -2.74
N ILE A 554 2.88 -13.66 -2.02
CA ILE A 554 2.91 -12.20 -1.81
C ILE A 554 4.23 -11.77 -1.17
N LEU A 555 4.71 -12.49 -0.16
CA LEU A 555 6.00 -12.19 0.48
C LEU A 555 7.20 -12.40 -0.45
N LYS A 556 7.18 -13.44 -1.29
CA LYS A 556 8.25 -13.72 -2.27
C LYS A 556 8.30 -12.69 -3.40
N GLN A 557 7.14 -12.28 -3.92
CA GLN A 557 7.03 -11.40 -5.09
C GLN A 557 7.48 -9.95 -4.80
N ARG A 558 7.64 -9.57 -3.53
CA ARG A 558 8.12 -8.24 -3.10
C ARG A 558 9.65 -8.09 -3.11
N GLY A 559 10.38 -9.11 -3.56
CA GLY A 559 11.84 -9.13 -3.55
C GLY A 559 12.41 -9.28 -2.14
N THR A 560 13.39 -10.17 -1.97
CA THR A 560 14.02 -10.49 -0.68
C THR A 560 14.82 -9.35 -0.04
N ASP A 561 14.95 -8.21 -0.72
CA ASP A 561 15.80 -7.07 -0.36
C ASP A 561 15.09 -5.92 0.38
N VAL A 562 13.76 -5.94 0.54
CA VAL A 562 13.09 -4.97 1.43
C VAL A 562 13.26 -5.45 2.87
N SER A 563 13.93 -4.65 3.71
CA SER A 563 14.17 -5.03 5.11
C SER A 563 12.84 -5.30 5.81
N MET A 564 12.77 -6.39 6.57
CA MET A 564 11.67 -6.70 7.47
C MET A 564 11.33 -5.52 8.39
N SER A 565 12.31 -4.64 8.66
CA SER A 565 12.10 -3.42 9.43
C SER A 565 11.20 -2.40 8.75
N GLU A 566 11.19 -2.27 7.42
CA GLU A 566 10.26 -1.38 6.72
C GLU A 566 8.82 -1.89 6.78
N ILE A 567 8.61 -3.21 6.62
CA ILE A 567 7.29 -3.84 6.79
C ILE A 567 6.79 -3.62 8.22
N TYR A 568 7.67 -3.81 9.20
CA TYR A 568 7.34 -3.59 10.60
C TYR A 568 7.02 -2.12 10.91
N LYS A 569 7.84 -1.17 10.44
CA LYS A 569 7.58 0.28 10.57
C LYS A 569 6.19 0.63 10.03
N LEU A 570 5.86 0.15 8.84
CA LEU A 570 4.59 0.43 8.18
C LEU A 570 3.43 -0.26 8.90
N ALA A 571 3.60 -1.52 9.33
CA ALA A 571 2.58 -2.24 10.09
C ALA A 571 2.25 -1.56 11.42
N ILE A 572 3.25 -1.06 12.16
CA ILE A 572 3.00 -0.25 13.36
C ILE A 572 2.18 0.98 12.99
N LYS A 573 2.62 1.76 11.99
CA LYS A 573 1.95 2.99 11.56
C LYS A 573 0.48 2.75 11.21
N VAL A 574 0.19 1.67 10.49
CA VAL A 574 -1.17 1.27 10.09
C VAL A 574 -2.05 0.91 11.30
N ILE A 575 -1.48 0.26 12.32
CA ILE A 575 -2.25 -0.26 13.46
C ILE A 575 -2.42 0.78 14.59
N THR A 576 -1.56 1.81 14.64
CA THR A 576 -1.47 2.75 15.78
C THR A 576 -2.49 3.90 15.91
N PRO A 577 -3.29 4.37 14.92
CA PRO A 577 -3.94 5.68 15.08
C PRO A 577 -5.13 5.77 16.06
N ASP A 578 -5.91 4.71 16.31
CA ASP A 578 -7.12 4.83 17.14
C ASP A 578 -6.98 4.15 18.51
N LEU A 579 -6.48 4.92 19.47
CA LEU A 579 -6.48 4.65 20.90
C LEU A 579 -7.81 5.08 21.53
N THR A 580 -8.85 4.23 21.51
CA THR A 580 -10.01 4.45 22.40
C THR A 580 -10.75 3.25 23.00
N SER A 581 -10.60 1.97 22.62
CA SER A 581 -11.43 0.96 23.35
C SER A 581 -11.05 -0.53 23.38
N ASP A 582 -10.00 -1.02 22.71
CA ASP A 582 -9.68 -2.46 22.83
C ASP A 582 -8.17 -2.73 22.62
N GLU A 583 -7.41 -2.72 23.72
CA GLU A 583 -5.95 -2.89 23.70
C GLU A 583 -5.51 -4.35 23.57
N GLU A 584 -6.29 -5.32 24.06
CA GLU A 584 -5.93 -6.75 24.05
C GLU A 584 -6.10 -7.38 22.66
N SER A 585 -7.24 -7.11 21.99
CA SER A 585 -7.52 -7.66 20.66
C SER A 585 -6.54 -7.17 19.60
N LYS A 586 -6.12 -5.90 19.67
CA LYS A 586 -5.15 -5.30 18.73
C LYS A 586 -3.72 -5.81 18.96
N GLY A 587 -3.32 -6.03 20.21
CA GLY A 587 -2.03 -6.64 20.55
C GLY A 587 -1.92 -8.10 20.08
N PHE A 588 -3.02 -8.85 20.12
CA PHE A 588 -3.09 -10.23 19.63
C PHE A 588 -2.91 -10.32 18.10
N LEU A 589 -3.65 -9.52 17.34
CA LEU A 589 -3.52 -9.43 15.88
C LEU A 589 -2.10 -9.00 15.46
N HIS A 590 -1.49 -8.06 16.20
CA HIS A 590 -0.11 -7.66 15.99
C HIS A 590 0.87 -8.83 16.19
N ARG A 591 0.71 -9.61 17.27
CA ARG A 591 1.57 -10.77 17.55
C ARG A 591 1.43 -11.86 16.48
N GLU A 592 0.22 -12.18 16.05
CA GLU A 592 -0.03 -13.23 15.06
C GLU A 592 0.44 -12.83 13.65
N PHE A 593 0.22 -11.58 13.24
CA PHE A 593 0.75 -11.03 11.99
C PHE A 593 2.27 -11.14 11.93
N ILE A 594 2.93 -10.85 13.05
CA ILE A 594 4.38 -10.90 13.18
C ILE A 594 4.91 -12.35 13.25
N ASP A 595 4.25 -13.26 13.97
CA ASP A 595 4.58 -14.70 13.96
C ASP A 595 4.49 -15.24 12.53
N LEU A 596 3.44 -14.87 11.78
CA LEU A 596 3.28 -15.21 10.36
C LEU A 596 4.40 -14.63 9.48
N LEU A 597 4.71 -13.34 9.63
CA LEU A 597 5.79 -12.69 8.89
C LEU A 597 7.14 -13.38 9.16
N LEU A 598 7.52 -13.55 10.43
CA LEU A 598 8.77 -14.18 10.83
C LEU A 598 8.86 -15.65 10.41
N LYS A 599 7.73 -16.38 10.42
CA LYS A 599 7.65 -17.78 9.97
C LYS A 599 7.89 -17.93 8.46
N TYR A 600 7.54 -16.92 7.67
CA TYR A 600 7.51 -17.02 6.20
C TYR A 600 8.44 -16.03 5.46
N SER A 601 9.19 -15.18 6.17
CA SER A 601 10.12 -14.19 5.60
C SER A 601 11.44 -14.75 5.03
N GLY A 602 11.65 -16.07 5.02
CA GLY A 602 12.87 -16.67 4.46
C GLY A 602 14.15 -16.31 5.25
N GLU A 603 15.26 -16.07 4.55
CA GLU A 603 16.60 -15.83 5.13
C GLU A 603 16.87 -14.38 5.56
N SER A 604 16.01 -13.41 5.20
CA SER A 604 16.21 -12.00 5.58
C SER A 604 16.11 -11.84 7.09
N ALA A 605 17.26 -11.64 7.74
CA ALA A 605 17.36 -11.54 9.19
C ALA A 605 16.63 -10.28 9.71
N PRO A 606 15.92 -10.36 10.85
CA PRO A 606 15.46 -9.17 11.55
C PRO A 606 16.69 -8.32 11.94
N ASP A 607 16.64 -7.02 11.65
CA ASP A 607 17.72 -6.11 12.00
C ASP A 607 17.64 -5.65 13.47
N VAL A 608 18.73 -5.03 13.95
CA VAL A 608 18.82 -4.48 15.32
C VAL A 608 17.77 -3.39 15.56
N GLU A 609 17.30 -2.73 14.51
CA GLU A 609 16.25 -1.72 14.56
C GLU A 609 14.91 -2.36 14.95
N MET A 610 14.57 -3.52 14.38
CA MET A 610 13.38 -4.30 14.71
C MET A 610 13.38 -4.77 16.17
N LEU A 611 14.52 -5.25 16.66
CA LEU A 611 14.71 -5.55 18.09
C LEU A 611 14.49 -4.32 18.97
N ARG A 612 15.05 -3.17 18.57
CA ARG A 612 14.95 -1.94 19.34
C ARG A 612 13.50 -1.49 19.48
N TRP A 613 12.71 -1.52 18.40
CA TRP A 613 11.28 -1.19 18.49
C TRP A 613 10.47 -2.20 19.28
N ALA A 614 10.77 -3.50 19.14
CA ALA A 614 10.15 -4.55 19.95
C ALA A 614 10.26 -4.26 21.45
N CYS A 615 11.38 -3.66 21.84
CA CYS A 615 11.71 -3.34 23.21
C CYS A 615 11.16 -2.00 23.69
N GLN A 616 10.82 -1.07 22.79
CA GLN A 616 10.43 0.30 23.12
C GLN A 616 8.96 0.44 23.56
N ASP A 617 8.06 -0.36 23.01
CA ASP A 617 6.63 -0.31 23.33
C ASP A 617 6.22 -1.54 24.17
N TYR A 618 5.48 -1.29 25.24
CA TYR A 618 4.99 -2.34 26.15
C TYR A 618 3.84 -3.15 25.54
N ARG A 619 3.19 -2.62 24.49
CA ARG A 619 2.08 -3.27 23.77
C ARG A 619 2.54 -4.42 22.86
N HIS A 620 3.86 -4.57 22.66
CA HIS A 620 4.45 -5.65 21.86
C HIS A 620 4.74 -6.91 22.69
N TYR A 621 3.83 -7.29 23.60
CA TYR A 621 4.00 -8.47 24.46
C TYR A 621 4.26 -9.75 23.66
N GLY A 622 5.31 -10.49 24.02
CA GLY A 622 5.72 -11.74 23.35
C GLY A 622 6.37 -11.57 21.97
N PHE A 623 6.55 -10.34 21.47
CA PHE A 623 7.25 -10.11 20.19
C PHE A 623 8.74 -10.43 20.29
N LEU A 624 9.37 -10.06 21.41
CA LEU A 624 10.77 -10.39 21.66
C LEU A 624 10.97 -11.93 21.69
N ASP A 625 10.03 -12.68 22.29
CA ASP A 625 10.05 -14.15 22.28
C ASP A 625 9.91 -14.72 20.87
N LEU A 626 9.08 -14.12 20.01
CA LEU A 626 8.95 -14.52 18.61
C LEU A 626 10.24 -14.27 17.82
N LEU A 627 10.89 -13.12 18.01
CA LEU A 627 12.17 -12.82 17.37
C LEU A 627 13.23 -13.84 17.79
N PHE A 628 13.32 -14.18 19.08
CA PHE A 628 14.22 -15.23 19.55
C PHE A 628 13.82 -16.63 19.08
N LYS A 629 12.53 -16.98 19.07
CA LYS A 629 12.02 -18.28 18.59
C LYS A 629 12.45 -18.57 17.15
N TYR A 630 12.36 -17.60 16.26
CA TYR A 630 12.67 -17.81 14.83
C TYR A 630 14.13 -17.54 14.46
N ARG A 631 14.81 -16.60 15.15
CA ARG A 631 16.11 -16.06 14.72
C ARG A 631 17.03 -15.69 15.89
N ALA A 632 17.06 -16.51 16.96
CA ALA A 632 17.93 -16.26 18.11
C ALA A 632 19.41 -16.09 17.76
N GLU A 633 19.99 -16.76 16.77
CA GLU A 633 21.46 -16.73 16.58
C GLU A 633 21.99 -15.48 15.84
N SER A 634 21.14 -14.78 15.07
CA SER A 634 21.56 -13.65 14.21
C SER A 634 21.49 -12.27 14.88
N LEU A 635 20.92 -12.19 16.07
CA LEU A 635 20.52 -10.93 16.71
C LEU A 635 21.58 -10.39 17.68
N SER A 636 22.28 -9.31 17.34
CA SER A 636 23.20 -8.66 18.28
C SER A 636 22.43 -7.81 19.30
N ILE A 637 22.57 -8.10 20.59
CA ILE A 637 22.05 -7.24 21.65
C ILE A 637 23.05 -6.12 21.87
N THR A 638 22.73 -4.93 21.38
CA THR A 638 23.51 -3.73 21.63
C THR A 638 23.09 -3.07 22.94
N GLU A 639 23.92 -2.15 23.45
CA GLU A 639 23.61 -1.35 24.63
C GLU A 639 22.32 -0.54 24.46
N ASP A 640 22.01 -0.07 23.24
CA ASP A 640 20.79 0.67 22.94
C ASP A 640 19.52 -0.19 23.02
N VAL A 641 19.62 -1.47 22.69
CA VAL A 641 18.52 -2.43 22.88
C VAL A 641 18.29 -2.66 24.38
N LEU A 642 19.35 -2.82 25.17
CA LEU A 642 19.23 -2.96 26.64
C LEU A 642 18.67 -1.70 27.30
N LYS A 643 19.10 -0.50 26.88
CA LYS A 643 18.52 0.78 27.32
C LYS A 643 17.04 0.87 26.99
N ALA A 644 16.61 0.40 25.82
CA ALA A 644 15.20 0.39 25.43
C ALA A 644 14.38 -0.54 26.33
N VAL A 645 14.85 -1.77 26.59
CA VAL A 645 14.18 -2.71 27.50
C VAL A 645 14.14 -2.19 28.94
N ALA A 646 15.23 -1.60 29.42
CA ALA A 646 15.31 -1.00 30.75
C ALA A 646 14.27 0.12 30.99
N ARG A 647 13.83 0.79 29.92
CA ARG A 647 12.79 1.84 29.94
C ARG A 647 11.36 1.31 29.70
N ASN A 648 11.18 0.00 29.60
CA ASN A 648 9.86 -0.61 29.40
C ASN A 648 9.05 -0.67 30.71
N VAL A 649 7.73 -0.84 30.61
CA VAL A 649 6.82 -0.97 31.77
C VAL A 649 7.04 -2.32 32.47
N SER A 650 7.29 -3.40 31.72
CA SER A 650 7.42 -4.74 32.28
C SER A 650 8.85 -5.26 32.21
N ALA A 651 9.27 -5.97 33.26
CA ALA A 651 10.49 -6.77 33.27
C ALA A 651 10.44 -7.97 32.31
N PHE A 652 9.29 -8.28 31.71
CA PHE A 652 9.11 -9.43 30.83
C PHE A 652 10.14 -9.47 29.69
N ASN A 653 10.33 -8.36 28.98
CA ASN A 653 11.33 -8.29 27.90
C ASN A 653 12.76 -8.46 28.43
N MET A 654 13.05 -8.00 29.65
CA MET A 654 14.37 -8.20 30.28
C MET A 654 14.59 -9.68 30.65
N LYS A 655 13.57 -10.36 31.16
CA LYS A 655 13.60 -11.81 31.44
C LYS A 655 13.79 -12.61 30.15
N ALA A 656 13.03 -12.30 29.10
CA ALA A 656 13.15 -12.93 27.79
C ALA A 656 14.57 -12.78 27.20
N LEU A 657 15.18 -11.58 27.29
CA LEU A 657 16.57 -11.38 26.87
C LEU A 657 17.54 -12.31 27.63
N LEU A 658 17.38 -12.47 28.95
CA LEU A 658 18.22 -13.33 29.76
C LEU A 658 18.01 -14.83 29.51
N GLU A 659 16.76 -15.26 29.35
CA GLU A 659 16.41 -16.66 29.07
C GLU A 659 16.98 -17.13 27.72
N HIS A 660 16.87 -16.29 26.69
CA HIS A 660 17.32 -16.62 25.33
C HIS A 660 18.81 -16.39 25.09
N ARG A 661 19.49 -15.60 25.94
CA ARG A 661 20.95 -15.38 25.88
C ARG A 661 21.58 -15.83 27.19
N ARG A 662 21.97 -17.10 27.22
CA ARG A 662 22.71 -17.76 28.32
C ARG A 662 24.10 -17.16 28.65
N GLY A 663 24.40 -15.91 28.26
CA GLY A 663 25.69 -15.24 28.43
C GLY A 663 25.57 -13.86 29.10
N ARG A 664 26.71 -13.28 29.52
CA ARG A 664 26.77 -11.95 30.17
C ARG A 664 26.31 -10.84 29.21
N LEU A 665 25.07 -10.36 29.39
CA LEU A 665 24.64 -9.05 28.85
C LEU A 665 25.59 -7.94 29.32
N PRO A 666 25.99 -6.98 28.45
CA PRO A 666 26.79 -5.84 28.85
C PRO A 666 25.94 -4.87 29.69
N VAL A 667 26.01 -5.02 31.01
CA VAL A 667 25.37 -4.11 31.96
C VAL A 667 26.28 -2.92 32.19
N SER A 668 26.14 -1.89 31.36
CA SER A 668 26.84 -0.62 31.50
C SER A 668 26.14 0.32 32.50
N GLU A 669 26.84 1.37 32.93
CA GLU A 669 26.27 2.43 33.77
C GLU A 669 25.03 3.06 33.14
N GLU A 670 25.05 3.32 31.82
CA GLU A 670 23.92 3.94 31.10
C GLU A 670 22.68 3.04 31.05
N VAL A 671 22.84 1.72 30.92
CA VAL A 671 21.72 0.76 31.00
C VAL A 671 21.11 0.76 32.40
N VAL A 672 21.95 0.76 33.43
CA VAL A 672 21.49 0.77 34.83
C VAL A 672 20.83 2.09 35.19
N LYS A 673 21.38 3.23 34.75
CA LYS A 673 20.78 4.56 34.91
C LYS A 673 19.41 4.63 34.25
N ALA A 674 19.28 4.06 33.05
CA ALA A 674 18.00 4.01 32.32
C ALA A 674 16.94 3.18 33.07
N ALA A 675 17.32 2.06 33.70
CA ALA A 675 16.43 1.27 34.55
C ALA A 675 16.07 2.00 35.86
N ALA A 676 17.08 2.59 36.52
CA ALA A 676 16.93 3.31 37.79
C ALA A 676 15.98 4.51 37.69
N GLY A 677 16.07 5.27 36.58
CA GLY A 677 15.25 6.46 36.32
C GLY A 677 13.93 6.19 35.60
N ASN A 678 13.54 4.92 35.38
CA ASN A 678 12.32 4.59 34.65
C ASN A 678 11.07 4.89 35.51
N PRO A 679 10.17 5.82 35.12
CA PRO A 679 9.04 6.25 35.94
C PRO A 679 7.82 5.32 35.85
N LYS A 680 7.87 4.24 35.06
CA LYS A 680 6.74 3.35 34.80
C LYS A 680 6.46 2.40 35.99
N TYR A 681 5.24 1.86 36.03
CA TYR A 681 4.85 0.82 37.00
C TYR A 681 5.81 -0.37 36.91
N TYR A 682 6.28 -0.92 38.04
CA TYR A 682 7.25 -2.04 38.12
C TYR A 682 8.68 -1.77 37.64
N CYS A 683 9.12 -0.50 37.54
CA CYS A 683 10.49 -0.13 37.16
C CYS A 683 11.62 -0.87 37.92
N HIS A 684 11.36 -1.26 39.17
CA HIS A 684 12.31 -1.96 40.03
C HIS A 684 12.57 -3.39 39.59
N GLU A 685 11.63 -4.07 38.90
CA GLU A 685 11.82 -5.46 38.50
C GLU A 685 12.93 -5.60 37.45
N ALA A 686 12.94 -4.73 36.44
CA ALA A 686 14.00 -4.72 35.43
C ALA A 686 15.37 -4.38 36.05
N PHE A 687 15.39 -3.46 37.03
CA PHE A 687 16.58 -3.10 37.78
C PHE A 687 17.11 -4.25 38.64
N GLU A 688 16.24 -4.93 39.39
CA GLU A 688 16.57 -6.12 40.21
C GLU A 688 17.11 -7.26 39.36
N ILE A 689 16.55 -7.49 38.17
CA ILE A 689 17.03 -8.50 37.23
C ILE A 689 18.44 -8.17 36.72
N LEU A 690 18.70 -6.91 36.35
CA LEU A 690 20.04 -6.48 35.94
C LEU A 690 21.05 -6.63 37.08
N LEU A 691 20.64 -6.35 38.32
CA LEU A 691 21.46 -6.53 39.50
C LEU A 691 21.81 -8.01 39.73
N GLN A 692 20.81 -8.89 39.69
CA GLN A 692 21.00 -10.34 39.83
C GLN A 692 21.93 -10.90 38.76
N HIS A 693 21.84 -10.38 37.53
CA HIS A 693 22.66 -10.82 36.41
C HIS A 693 24.11 -10.31 36.46
N ALA A 694 24.33 -9.03 36.78
CA ALA A 694 25.67 -8.44 36.84
C ALA A 694 26.45 -8.84 38.11
N GLY A 695 25.74 -9.14 39.20
CA GLY A 695 26.31 -9.50 40.49
C GLY A 695 27.28 -8.43 40.99
N GLU A 696 28.50 -8.85 41.36
CA GLU A 696 29.56 -7.96 41.87
C GLU A 696 30.04 -6.90 40.86
N ASN A 697 29.76 -7.08 39.56
CA ASN A 697 30.14 -6.12 38.52
C ASN A 697 29.04 -5.08 38.23
N PHE A 698 27.98 -5.02 39.04
CA PHE A 698 26.90 -4.06 38.83
C PHE A 698 27.41 -2.62 39.02
N PRO A 699 27.27 -1.73 38.02
CA PRO A 699 27.82 -0.38 38.08
C PRO A 699 27.01 0.48 39.07
N ILE A 700 27.66 0.87 40.16
CA ILE A 700 27.10 1.74 41.20
C ILE A 700 27.89 3.04 41.20
N SER A 701 27.39 4.01 40.44
CA SER A 701 27.94 5.37 40.36
C SER A 701 27.00 6.40 41.02
N GLU A 702 27.50 7.61 41.26
CA GLU A 702 26.67 8.72 41.73
C GLU A 702 25.50 9.02 40.78
N GLU A 703 25.71 8.91 39.47
CA GLU A 703 24.68 9.16 38.46
C GLU A 703 23.55 8.12 38.48
N VAL A 704 23.87 6.85 38.75
CA VAL A 704 22.87 5.78 38.95
C VAL A 704 22.05 6.03 40.21
N VAL A 705 22.73 6.40 41.31
CA VAL A 705 22.06 6.69 42.59
C VAL A 705 21.17 7.94 42.47
N LYS A 706 21.64 8.97 41.77
CA LYS A 706 20.88 10.19 41.47
C LYS A 706 19.63 9.89 40.63
N ALA A 707 19.76 9.04 39.60
CA ALA A 707 18.64 8.61 38.77
C ALA A 707 17.58 7.83 39.58
N ALA A 708 17.99 6.93 40.47
CA ALA A 708 17.08 6.22 41.36
C ALA A 708 16.39 7.17 42.36
N ALA A 709 17.14 8.11 42.94
CA ALA A 709 16.63 9.07 43.92
C ALA A 709 15.61 10.05 43.31
N GLY A 710 15.86 10.49 42.08
CA GLY A 710 14.98 11.41 41.34
C GLY A 710 13.82 10.75 40.60
N ASN A 711 13.64 9.42 40.70
CA ASN A 711 12.62 8.70 39.95
C ASN A 711 11.19 9.01 40.47
N PRO A 712 10.31 9.67 39.68
CA PRO A 712 8.99 10.10 40.11
C PRO A 712 7.91 9.02 40.05
N GLY A 713 8.23 7.84 39.52
CA GLY A 713 7.28 6.73 39.37
C GLY A 713 6.78 6.21 40.72
N SER A 714 5.59 5.61 40.73
CA SER A 714 4.94 5.12 41.95
C SER A 714 5.77 4.10 42.77
N PHE A 715 6.68 3.40 42.10
CA PHE A 715 7.61 2.46 42.74
C PHE A 715 9.08 2.89 42.59
N GLY A 716 9.36 4.14 42.21
CA GLY A 716 10.72 4.65 41.98
C GLY A 716 11.66 4.49 43.18
N HIS A 717 11.13 4.61 44.40
CA HIS A 717 11.88 4.40 45.65
C HIS A 717 12.45 2.98 45.80
N LYS A 718 11.86 1.97 45.15
CA LYS A 718 12.29 0.56 45.25
C LYS A 718 13.68 0.36 44.64
N ALA A 719 13.98 0.98 43.50
CA ALA A 719 15.32 0.90 42.91
C ALA A 719 16.38 1.46 43.87
N PHE A 720 16.07 2.56 44.57
CA PHE A 720 16.92 3.13 45.60
C PHE A 720 17.08 2.21 46.83
N GLN A 721 16.00 1.55 47.27
CA GLN A 721 16.07 0.55 48.35
C GLN A 721 16.93 -0.66 47.99
N VAL A 722 16.84 -1.14 46.74
CA VAL A 722 17.67 -2.24 46.23
C VAL A 722 19.15 -1.84 46.23
N LEU A 723 19.47 -0.60 45.81
CA LEU A 723 20.82 -0.06 45.90
C LEU A 723 21.33 -0.01 47.35
N LEU A 724 20.51 0.43 48.30
CA LEU A 724 20.83 0.43 49.74
C LEU A 724 21.14 -0.97 50.28
N GLN A 725 20.34 -1.97 49.88
CA GLN A 725 20.53 -3.35 50.30
C GLN A 725 21.81 -3.96 49.71
N HIS A 726 22.14 -3.63 48.46
CA HIS A 726 23.26 -4.25 47.76
C HIS A 726 24.61 -3.60 48.06
N ALA A 727 24.72 -2.27 47.97
CA ALA A 727 26.00 -1.58 48.17
C ALA A 727 26.32 -1.26 49.64
N GLY A 728 25.34 -1.40 50.55
CA GLY A 728 25.54 -1.13 51.97
C GLY A 728 26.14 0.26 52.18
N GLU A 729 27.14 0.40 53.07
CA GLU A 729 27.82 1.67 53.42
C GLU A 729 28.61 2.35 52.29
N ASN A 730 28.76 1.71 51.12
CA ASN A 730 29.59 2.20 50.01
C ASN A 730 28.82 3.00 48.94
N LEU A 731 27.57 3.42 49.19
CA LEU A 731 26.84 4.20 48.20
C LEU A 731 27.40 5.62 48.09
N PRO A 732 27.64 6.12 46.86
CA PRO A 732 28.06 7.50 46.62
C PRO A 732 26.89 8.46 46.89
N ILE A 733 26.72 8.86 48.15
CA ILE A 733 25.71 9.85 48.57
C ILE A 733 26.36 11.23 48.66
N SER A 734 26.08 12.06 47.67
CA SER A 734 26.47 13.48 47.57
C SER A 734 25.30 14.43 47.82
N GLU A 735 25.56 15.74 47.83
CA GLU A 735 24.51 16.78 47.83
C GLU A 735 23.58 16.68 46.61
N GLU A 736 24.12 16.31 45.44
CA GLU A 736 23.35 16.17 44.20
C GLU A 736 22.34 15.00 44.26
N VAL A 737 22.67 13.92 44.98
CA VAL A 737 21.74 12.82 45.25
C VAL A 737 20.61 13.28 46.17
N VAL A 738 20.92 14.04 47.22
CA VAL A 738 19.91 14.59 48.14
C VAL A 738 19.02 15.60 47.42
N LYS A 739 19.58 16.46 46.56
CA LYS A 739 18.83 17.38 45.69
C LYS A 739 17.90 16.63 44.74
N ALA A 740 18.35 15.53 44.13
CA ALA A 740 17.50 14.72 43.26
C ALA A 740 16.30 14.10 44.01
N ALA A 741 16.51 13.61 45.24
CA ALA A 741 15.42 13.13 46.08
C ALA A 741 14.46 14.28 46.50
N ALA A 742 15.01 15.45 46.82
CA ALA A 742 14.27 16.65 47.21
C ALA A 742 13.42 17.24 46.05
N GLY A 743 13.94 17.20 44.83
CA GLY A 743 13.27 17.66 43.60
C GLY A 743 12.38 16.60 42.94
N ASN A 744 12.25 15.42 43.53
CA ASN A 744 11.44 14.34 42.99
C ASN A 744 9.94 14.73 43.05
N LEU A 745 9.31 14.79 41.87
CA LEU A 745 7.92 15.27 41.72
C LEU A 745 6.87 14.22 42.16
N GLY A 746 7.27 12.95 42.30
CA GLY A 746 6.41 11.85 42.72
C GLY A 746 6.26 11.73 44.24
N PHE A 747 5.43 10.79 44.70
CA PHE A 747 5.30 10.50 46.14
C PHE A 747 6.50 9.76 46.74
N THR A 748 7.42 9.31 45.89
CA THR A 748 8.59 8.50 46.24
C THR A 748 9.75 9.32 46.78
N GLY A 749 9.87 10.61 46.45
CA GLY A 749 10.95 11.49 46.94
C GLY A 749 11.08 11.50 48.46
N HIS A 750 9.93 11.63 49.15
CA HIS A 750 9.82 11.55 50.61
C HIS A 750 10.31 10.20 51.16
N GLN A 751 9.99 9.09 50.48
CA GLN A 751 10.42 7.74 50.89
C GLN A 751 11.92 7.55 50.71
N VAL A 752 12.49 8.08 49.61
CA VAL A 752 13.93 8.08 49.34
C VAL A 752 14.66 8.91 50.40
N LEU A 753 14.18 10.11 50.72
CA LEU A 753 14.78 10.96 51.77
C LEU A 753 14.76 10.27 53.14
N LYS A 754 13.64 9.65 53.54
CA LYS A 754 13.58 8.88 54.78
C LYS A 754 14.60 7.73 54.82
N ALA A 755 14.79 7.04 53.70
CA ALA A 755 15.79 5.98 53.59
C ALA A 755 17.22 6.55 53.69
N LEU A 756 17.49 7.70 53.07
CA LEU A 756 18.76 8.43 53.18
C LEU A 756 19.07 8.84 54.62
N PHE A 757 18.09 9.36 55.36
CA PHE A 757 18.25 9.77 56.76
C PHE A 757 18.59 8.61 57.69
N GLN A 758 18.00 7.44 57.43
CA GLN A 758 18.33 6.20 58.16
C GLN A 758 19.72 5.68 57.80
N TYR A 759 20.14 5.88 56.55
CA TYR A 759 21.38 5.37 56.02
C TYR A 759 22.62 6.17 56.49
N LYS A 760 22.57 7.51 56.46
CA LYS A 760 23.72 8.35 56.82
C LYS A 760 23.28 9.48 57.75
N LYS A 761 23.88 9.51 58.96
CA LYS A 761 23.55 10.49 60.00
C LYS A 761 23.80 11.94 59.56
N ASN A 762 24.92 12.18 58.87
CA ASN A 762 25.31 13.49 58.38
C ASN A 762 25.12 13.55 56.86
N LEU A 763 23.97 14.07 56.42
CA LEU A 763 23.71 14.38 55.02
C LEU A 763 23.92 15.87 54.74
N PRO A 764 24.41 16.23 53.54
CA PRO A 764 24.50 17.63 53.13
C PRO A 764 23.10 18.19 52.87
N ILE A 765 22.51 18.83 53.88
CA ILE A 765 21.26 19.60 53.74
C ILE A 765 21.66 21.08 53.62
N SER A 766 22.00 21.48 52.40
CA SER A 766 22.38 22.85 52.06
C SER A 766 21.16 23.73 51.80
N GLU A 767 21.38 25.03 51.63
CA GLU A 767 20.36 25.97 51.16
C GLU A 767 19.78 25.55 49.79
N GLU A 768 20.62 25.05 48.88
CA GLU A 768 20.21 24.59 47.54
C GLU A 768 19.31 23.34 47.59
N VAL A 769 19.55 22.42 48.54
CA VAL A 769 18.65 21.26 48.77
C VAL A 769 17.26 21.72 49.20
N VAL A 770 17.20 22.67 50.14
CA VAL A 770 15.94 23.19 50.69
C VAL A 770 15.22 24.03 49.63
N LYS A 771 15.95 24.85 48.86
CA LYS A 771 15.42 25.61 47.72
C LYS A 771 14.83 24.69 46.66
N THR A 772 15.51 23.58 46.35
CA THR A 772 15.01 22.54 45.42
C THR A 772 13.69 21.93 45.92
N ALA A 773 13.60 21.60 47.21
CA ALA A 773 12.35 21.09 47.81
C ALA A 773 11.23 22.14 47.83
N ALA A 774 11.56 23.41 48.06
CA ALA A 774 10.61 24.52 48.06
C ALA A 774 10.06 24.83 46.65
N GLY A 775 10.88 24.69 45.61
CA GLY A 775 10.50 24.82 44.20
C GLY A 775 9.88 23.57 43.58
N ASN A 776 9.76 22.47 44.33
CA ASN A 776 9.18 21.21 43.85
C ASN A 776 7.67 21.38 43.61
N THR A 777 7.22 21.11 42.39
CA THR A 777 5.81 21.29 41.96
C THR A 777 4.93 20.06 42.23
N GLY A 778 5.52 18.96 42.71
CA GLY A 778 4.87 17.69 43.00
C GLY A 778 3.90 17.75 44.18
N PHE A 779 2.91 16.84 44.19
CA PHE A 779 1.87 16.76 45.24
C PHE A 779 2.45 16.61 46.66
N PHE A 780 3.57 15.90 46.81
CA PHE A 780 4.19 15.58 48.10
C PHE A 780 5.34 16.52 48.51
N ALA A 781 5.56 17.63 47.80
CA ALA A 781 6.66 18.58 48.07
C ALA A 781 6.71 19.08 49.53
N ALA A 782 5.55 19.37 50.14
CA ALA A 782 5.48 19.77 51.54
C ALA A 782 5.93 18.65 52.51
N GLY A 783 5.72 17.38 52.14
CA GLY A 783 6.20 16.22 52.90
C GLY A 783 7.71 16.07 52.84
N VAL A 784 8.31 16.30 51.66
CA VAL A 784 9.76 16.34 51.44
C VAL A 784 10.42 17.39 52.32
N LEU A 785 9.88 18.63 52.34
CA LEU A 785 10.38 19.69 53.23
C LEU A 785 10.28 19.32 54.70
N ARG A 786 9.17 18.68 55.11
CA ARG A 786 8.97 18.25 56.49
C ARG A 786 10.02 17.26 56.95
N ASP A 787 10.40 16.29 56.12
CA ASP A 787 11.43 15.33 56.51
C ASP A 787 12.81 15.98 56.58
N LEU A 788 13.13 16.91 55.66
CA LEU A 788 14.38 17.68 55.72
C LEU A 788 14.49 18.45 57.05
N PHE A 789 13.42 19.13 57.46
CA PHE A 789 13.35 19.82 58.74
C PHE A 789 13.42 18.88 59.95
N GLN A 790 12.77 17.72 59.87
CA GLN A 790 12.81 16.73 60.95
C GLN A 790 14.22 16.18 61.16
N HIS A 791 14.99 16.00 60.08
CA HIS A 791 16.35 15.45 60.16
C HIS A 791 17.41 16.48 60.58
N ALA A 792 17.40 17.68 59.98
CA ALA A 792 18.41 18.71 60.25
C ALA A 792 18.08 19.64 61.43
N GLY A 793 16.86 19.58 61.98
CA GLY A 793 16.45 20.39 63.13
C GLY A 793 16.46 21.89 62.82
N GLU A 794 16.73 22.72 63.84
CA GLU A 794 16.72 24.19 63.72
C GLU A 794 17.85 24.77 62.83
N ASN A 795 18.83 23.95 62.44
CA ASN A 795 20.01 24.39 61.68
C ASN A 795 19.76 24.51 60.16
N VAL A 796 18.54 24.27 59.69
CA VAL A 796 18.22 24.37 58.26
C VAL A 796 18.19 25.84 57.83
N PRO A 797 19.03 26.27 56.86
CA PRO A 797 18.99 27.64 56.38
C PRO A 797 17.65 27.88 55.67
N ILE A 798 16.87 28.85 56.18
CA ILE A 798 15.72 29.40 55.46
C ILE A 798 16.05 30.84 55.09
N SER A 799 16.50 31.04 53.86
CA SER A 799 16.79 32.32 53.23
C SER A 799 15.56 32.88 52.51
N GLU A 800 15.65 34.15 52.10
CA GLU A 800 14.63 34.80 51.27
C GLU A 800 14.43 34.07 49.94
N GLU A 801 15.51 33.55 49.34
CA GLU A 801 15.48 32.81 48.07
C GLU A 801 14.66 31.50 48.16
N ILE A 802 14.70 30.82 49.32
CA ILE A 802 13.88 29.62 49.57
C ILE A 802 12.39 30.00 49.68
N VAL A 803 12.10 31.09 50.40
CA VAL A 803 10.72 31.57 50.56
C VAL A 803 10.17 32.08 49.22
N LYS A 804 11.00 32.77 48.43
CA LYS A 804 10.67 33.21 47.07
C LYS A 804 10.41 32.03 46.14
N ALA A 805 11.22 30.98 46.20
CA ALA A 805 11.01 29.74 45.45
C ALA A 805 9.69 29.05 45.82
N ALA A 806 9.31 29.01 47.11
CA ALA A 806 8.02 28.49 47.55
C ALA A 806 6.83 29.37 47.13
N ALA A 807 6.98 30.69 47.22
CA ALA A 807 5.97 31.68 46.88
C ALA A 807 5.64 31.70 45.38
N GLY A 808 6.67 31.69 44.54
CA GLY A 808 6.55 31.64 43.08
C GLY A 808 6.43 30.23 42.49
N ASN A 809 6.17 29.21 43.31
CA ASN A 809 6.08 27.82 42.84
C ASN A 809 4.80 27.61 41.99
N PRO A 810 4.91 27.25 40.70
CA PRO A 810 3.76 27.13 39.80
C PRO A 810 2.94 25.85 39.99
N GLY A 811 3.32 24.99 40.94
CA GLY A 811 2.60 23.77 41.29
C GLY A 811 1.22 24.05 41.89
N LYS A 812 0.44 22.98 42.14
CA LYS A 812 -0.94 23.08 42.65
C LYS A 812 -1.04 23.40 44.15
N TYR A 813 0.06 23.31 44.90
CA TYR A 813 0.06 23.37 46.38
C TYR A 813 1.13 24.29 47.01
N PRO A 814 1.41 25.50 46.48
CA PRO A 814 2.42 26.40 47.05
C PRO A 814 2.09 26.82 48.50
N HIS A 815 0.80 26.95 48.81
CA HIS A 815 0.31 27.25 50.16
C HIS A 815 0.74 26.20 51.21
N ASN A 816 0.81 24.91 50.84
CA ASN A 816 1.24 23.85 51.76
C ASN A 816 2.74 23.89 52.02
N ILE A 817 3.53 24.25 51.01
CA ILE A 817 4.98 24.45 51.10
C ILE A 817 5.27 25.64 52.03
N LEU A 818 4.62 26.79 51.81
CA LEU A 818 4.74 27.98 52.66
C LEU A 818 4.29 27.72 54.11
N LYS A 819 3.15 27.04 54.32
CA LYS A 819 2.69 26.64 55.67
C LYS A 819 3.73 25.78 56.39
N THR A 820 4.38 24.86 55.68
CA THR A 820 5.44 24.01 56.25
C THR A 820 6.66 24.84 56.66
N LEU A 821 7.07 25.83 55.85
CA LEU A 821 8.14 26.76 56.20
C LEU A 821 7.81 27.58 57.46
N PHE A 822 6.59 28.14 57.55
CA PHE A 822 6.14 28.90 58.73
C PHE A 822 6.00 28.05 60.00
N GLN A 823 5.60 26.78 59.85
CA GLN A 823 5.53 25.83 60.97
C GLN A 823 6.91 25.53 61.54
N HIS A 824 7.94 25.46 60.69
CA HIS A 824 9.31 25.25 61.13
C HIS A 824 9.93 26.52 61.74
N ARG A 825 9.72 27.69 61.12
CA ARG A 825 10.25 28.96 61.59
C ARG A 825 9.16 30.05 61.63
N LYS A 826 8.80 30.47 62.84
CA LYS A 826 7.73 31.47 63.10
C LYS A 826 7.91 32.80 62.37
N LYS A 827 9.15 33.20 62.07
CA LYS A 827 9.48 34.43 61.31
C LYS A 827 10.34 34.04 60.10
N LEU A 828 9.78 34.21 58.92
CA LEU A 828 10.46 34.01 57.64
C LEU A 828 10.99 35.34 57.08
N PRO A 829 12.11 35.33 56.35
CA PRO A 829 12.59 36.50 55.60
C PRO A 829 11.66 36.76 54.41
N ILE A 830 10.67 37.62 54.61
CA ILE A 830 9.70 37.99 53.58
C ILE A 830 9.93 39.45 53.22
N SER A 831 10.30 39.67 51.97
CA SER A 831 10.44 40.98 51.34
C SER A 831 9.29 41.23 50.37
N GLU A 832 9.25 42.42 49.79
CA GLU A 832 8.37 42.73 48.66
C GLU A 832 8.60 41.78 47.47
N GLU A 833 9.83 41.33 47.23
CA GLU A 833 10.17 40.39 46.15
C GLU A 833 9.54 39.01 46.33
N VAL A 834 9.35 38.57 47.58
CA VAL A 834 8.63 37.33 47.89
C VAL A 834 7.14 37.49 47.61
N VAL A 835 6.56 38.62 47.98
CA VAL A 835 5.14 38.92 47.72
C VAL A 835 4.91 39.08 46.22
N LYS A 836 5.82 39.74 45.49
CA LYS A 836 5.80 39.87 44.03
C LYS A 836 5.89 38.51 43.35
N ALA A 837 6.74 37.61 43.84
CA ALA A 837 6.83 36.24 43.32
C ALA A 837 5.54 35.42 43.54
N ALA A 838 4.86 35.57 44.69
CA ALA A 838 3.54 34.97 44.91
C ALA A 838 2.47 35.59 44.01
N ALA A 839 2.49 36.92 43.84
CA ALA A 839 1.54 37.66 43.02
C ALA A 839 1.66 37.32 41.53
N GLY A 840 2.87 37.24 40.99
CA GLY A 840 3.15 36.88 39.59
C GLY A 840 3.21 35.38 39.32
N ASN A 841 2.70 34.55 40.24
CA ASN A 841 2.72 33.10 40.06
C ASN A 841 1.67 32.69 39.01
N THR A 842 2.13 32.08 37.92
CA THR A 842 1.31 31.64 36.79
C THR A 842 0.79 30.20 36.93
N GLY A 843 0.97 29.58 38.10
CA GLY A 843 0.50 28.24 38.43
C GLY A 843 -0.97 28.17 38.85
N HIS A 844 -1.43 26.96 39.18
CA HIS A 844 -2.80 26.74 39.69
C HIS A 844 -2.96 27.32 41.11
N TYR A 845 -3.93 28.21 41.31
CA TYR A 845 -4.33 28.82 42.60
C TYR A 845 -3.31 29.81 43.21
N PRO A 846 -2.96 30.92 42.52
CA PRO A 846 -1.98 31.89 43.02
C PRO A 846 -2.39 32.56 44.34
N HIS A 847 -3.70 32.72 44.58
CA HIS A 847 -4.22 33.27 45.83
C HIS A 847 -3.76 32.48 47.06
N GLY A 848 -3.58 31.16 46.95
CA GLY A 848 -3.20 30.34 48.09
C GLY A 848 -1.83 30.69 48.69
N ALA A 849 -0.86 31.10 47.86
CA ALA A 849 0.44 31.55 48.35
C ALA A 849 0.32 32.90 49.07
N LEU A 850 -0.41 33.85 48.46
CA LEU A 850 -0.68 35.17 49.03
C LEU A 850 -1.45 35.09 50.36
N ASP A 851 -2.55 34.32 50.40
CA ASP A 851 -3.37 34.14 51.60
C ASP A 851 -2.54 33.60 52.78
N VAL A 852 -1.61 32.67 52.53
CA VAL A 852 -0.70 32.17 53.58
C VAL A 852 0.30 33.23 54.03
N LEU A 853 0.90 33.99 53.10
CA LEU A 853 1.82 35.07 53.47
C LEU A 853 1.12 36.12 54.34
N PHE A 854 -0.08 36.56 53.97
CA PHE A 854 -0.86 37.54 54.73
C PHE A 854 -1.43 36.99 56.05
N GLN A 855 -1.79 35.70 56.11
CA GLN A 855 -2.22 35.05 57.35
C GLN A 855 -1.12 35.05 58.42
N TYR A 856 0.13 34.84 58.04
CA TYR A 856 1.25 34.74 58.97
C TYR A 856 1.99 36.07 59.19
N GLN A 857 1.84 37.05 58.28
CA GLN A 857 2.39 38.40 58.41
C GLN A 857 1.40 39.47 57.89
N GLU A 858 0.72 40.16 58.81
CA GLU A 858 -0.33 41.16 58.48
C GLU A 858 0.20 42.46 57.84
N ASN A 859 1.47 42.82 58.11
CA ASN A 859 2.07 44.10 57.72
C ASN A 859 3.06 43.96 56.55
N LEU A 860 2.71 43.17 55.55
CA LEU A 860 3.47 43.10 54.30
C LEU A 860 3.21 44.34 53.43
N ALA A 861 4.29 44.86 52.84
CA ALA A 861 4.23 45.95 51.88
C ALA A 861 3.68 45.42 50.55
N ILE A 862 2.65 46.08 50.03
CA ILE A 862 2.09 45.80 48.70
C ILE A 862 2.31 47.07 47.87
N SER A 863 3.28 47.03 46.96
CA SER A 863 3.56 48.11 46.02
C SER A 863 2.74 47.96 44.74
N GLU A 864 2.80 48.99 43.89
CA GLU A 864 2.26 48.92 42.53
C GLU A 864 2.87 47.78 41.71
N GLU A 865 4.15 47.45 41.91
CA GLU A 865 4.85 46.37 41.21
C GLU A 865 4.30 44.98 41.57
N VAL A 866 3.84 44.79 42.82
CA VAL A 866 3.16 43.56 43.26
C VAL A 866 1.78 43.45 42.59
N VAL A 867 1.02 44.55 42.55
CA VAL A 867 -0.30 44.57 41.91
C VAL A 867 -0.18 44.37 40.40
N LYS A 868 0.84 44.96 39.77
CA LYS A 868 1.16 44.79 38.35
C LYS A 868 1.53 43.34 38.02
N ALA A 869 2.30 42.68 38.90
CA ALA A 869 2.62 41.26 38.75
C ALA A 869 1.36 40.38 38.80
N ALA A 870 0.45 40.62 39.74
CA ALA A 870 -0.84 39.91 39.81
C ALA A 870 -1.73 40.16 38.59
N ALA A 871 -1.82 41.42 38.15
CA ALA A 871 -2.60 41.83 36.98
C ALA A 871 -2.06 41.21 35.68
N GLY A 872 -0.76 40.97 35.59
CA GLY A 872 -0.10 40.36 34.44
C GLY A 872 -0.25 38.83 34.31
N ASN A 873 -0.92 38.15 35.24
CA ASN A 873 -1.14 36.70 35.12
C ASN A 873 -2.17 36.38 34.01
N LEU A 874 -2.16 35.14 33.52
CA LEU A 874 -3.09 34.67 32.48
C LEU A 874 -4.46 34.26 33.10
N GLY A 875 -5.57 34.64 32.45
CA GLY A 875 -6.91 34.11 32.72
C GLY A 875 -7.48 34.39 34.12
N SER A 876 -8.21 33.40 34.69
CA SER A 876 -8.85 33.49 36.01
C SER A 876 -7.85 33.62 37.18
N TRP A 877 -6.59 33.25 36.98
CA TRP A 877 -5.54 33.35 38.00
C TRP A 877 -5.15 34.80 38.33
N ALA A 878 -5.21 35.71 37.36
CA ALA A 878 -5.04 37.14 37.62
C ALA A 878 -6.15 37.70 38.52
N TYR A 879 -7.40 37.28 38.33
CA TYR A 879 -8.49 37.64 39.24
C TYR A 879 -8.27 37.12 40.65
N GLU A 880 -7.92 35.84 40.81
CA GLU A 880 -7.70 35.26 42.13
C GLU A 880 -6.55 35.92 42.89
N ALA A 881 -5.44 36.22 42.19
CA ALA A 881 -4.30 36.92 42.77
C ALA A 881 -4.68 38.36 43.18
N LEU A 882 -5.36 39.09 42.30
CA LEU A 882 -5.84 40.45 42.59
C LEU A 882 -6.86 40.47 43.74
N ASP A 883 -7.82 39.55 43.73
CA ASP A 883 -8.83 39.42 44.79
C ASP A 883 -8.20 39.15 46.16
N ALA A 884 -7.18 38.28 46.23
CA ALA A 884 -6.43 38.05 47.46
C ALA A 884 -5.70 39.31 47.96
N LEU A 885 -5.07 40.08 47.05
CA LEU A 885 -4.42 41.35 47.40
C LEU A 885 -5.45 42.38 47.93
N PHE A 886 -6.59 42.54 47.24
CA PHE A 886 -7.64 43.49 47.62
C PHE A 886 -8.37 43.11 48.91
N ARG A 887 -8.59 41.80 49.17
CA ARG A 887 -9.15 41.30 50.44
C ARG A 887 -8.30 41.68 51.65
N HIS A 888 -6.98 41.79 51.48
CA HIS A 888 -6.06 42.12 52.58
C HIS A 888 -5.66 43.61 52.63
N ARG A 889 -5.87 44.37 51.55
CA ARG A 889 -5.65 45.82 51.49
C ARG A 889 -6.75 46.49 50.65
N GLU A 890 -7.71 47.11 51.30
CA GLU A 890 -8.85 47.78 50.64
C GLU A 890 -8.45 49.01 49.80
N ASN A 891 -7.29 49.62 50.08
CA ASN A 891 -6.85 50.89 49.47
C ASN A 891 -5.58 50.76 48.62
N LEU A 892 -5.45 49.70 47.82
CA LEU A 892 -4.38 49.62 46.83
C LEU A 892 -4.60 50.65 45.71
N ALA A 893 -3.52 51.30 45.29
CA ALA A 893 -3.53 52.20 44.14
C ALA A 893 -3.57 51.34 42.86
N ILE A 894 -4.59 51.57 42.03
CA ILE A 894 -4.68 50.98 40.69
C ILE A 894 -4.24 52.07 39.71
N SER A 895 -3.00 51.97 39.26
CA SER A 895 -2.45 52.89 38.26
C SER A 895 -2.85 52.47 36.84
N GLU A 896 -2.61 53.36 35.88
CA GLU A 896 -2.77 53.05 34.46
C GLU A 896 -1.91 51.85 34.02
N GLU A 897 -0.72 51.69 34.59
CA GLU A 897 0.22 50.60 34.27
C GLU A 897 -0.26 49.24 34.77
N VAL A 898 -1.00 49.19 35.88
CA VAL A 898 -1.67 47.97 36.35
C VAL A 898 -2.78 47.55 35.38
N VAL A 899 -3.54 48.51 34.86
CA VAL A 899 -4.63 48.24 33.90
C VAL A 899 -4.07 47.79 32.56
N LYS A 900 -2.98 48.40 32.09
CA LYS A 900 -2.25 47.95 30.89
C LYS A 900 -1.70 46.53 31.03
N ALA A 901 -1.15 46.18 32.19
CA ALA A 901 -0.67 44.82 32.46
C ALA A 901 -1.81 43.79 32.37
N ALA A 902 -2.98 44.10 32.94
CA ALA A 902 -4.18 43.25 32.80
C ALA A 902 -4.69 43.17 31.35
N ALA A 903 -4.57 44.26 30.59
CA ALA A 903 -4.96 44.33 29.18
C ALA A 903 -4.03 43.56 28.23
N GLY A 904 -2.77 43.30 28.61
CA GLY A 904 -1.76 42.70 27.74
C GLY A 904 -1.76 41.17 27.67
N ASN A 905 -2.29 40.46 28.67
CA ASN A 905 -2.01 39.03 28.89
C ASN A 905 -3.26 38.12 28.89
N LEU A 906 -4.26 38.41 28.06
CA LEU A 906 -5.55 37.71 28.05
C LEU A 906 -5.55 36.49 27.11
N GLY A 907 -4.74 35.47 27.44
CA GLY A 907 -4.58 34.26 26.63
C GLY A 907 -5.75 33.25 26.69
N SER A 908 -6.87 33.56 27.35
CA SER A 908 -8.06 32.69 27.38
C SER A 908 -9.34 33.52 27.43
N SER A 909 -10.46 32.90 27.06
CA SER A 909 -11.78 33.48 26.84
C SER A 909 -12.48 34.10 28.05
N GLU A 910 -11.75 34.42 29.13
CA GLU A 910 -12.33 34.87 30.38
C GLU A 910 -11.70 36.19 30.85
N THR A 911 -12.57 37.18 31.04
CA THR A 911 -12.39 38.55 31.57
C THR A 911 -12.23 38.77 33.10
N PRO A 912 -11.97 37.78 33.99
CA PRO A 912 -11.98 38.01 35.43
C PRO A 912 -11.04 39.12 35.94
N SER A 913 -9.80 39.27 35.44
CA SER A 913 -8.84 40.23 36.00
C SER A 913 -9.33 41.68 35.94
N LEU A 914 -9.89 42.09 34.80
CA LEU A 914 -10.50 43.41 34.61
C LEU A 914 -11.78 43.56 35.44
N VAL A 915 -12.59 42.50 35.53
CA VAL A 915 -13.79 42.50 36.39
C VAL A 915 -13.41 42.69 37.87
N ALA A 916 -12.33 42.07 38.36
CA ALA A 916 -11.80 42.33 39.70
C ALA A 916 -11.40 43.81 39.86
N LEU A 917 -10.60 44.35 38.93
CA LEU A 917 -10.17 45.76 38.98
C LEU A 917 -11.38 46.71 38.99
N PHE A 918 -12.40 46.45 38.16
CA PHE A 918 -13.63 47.25 38.11
C PHE A 918 -14.57 47.04 39.30
N ARG A 919 -14.56 45.85 39.92
CA ARG A 919 -15.35 45.55 41.13
C ARG A 919 -14.81 46.31 42.35
N TYR A 920 -13.50 46.43 42.49
CA TYR A 920 -12.87 47.11 43.63
C TYR A 920 -12.70 48.63 43.42
N ARG A 921 -12.88 49.15 42.19
CA ARG A 921 -12.90 50.59 41.89
C ARG A 921 -14.01 50.97 40.90
N GLU A 922 -15.09 51.54 41.42
CA GLU A 922 -16.20 52.05 40.60
C GLU A 922 -15.79 53.22 39.67
N ASN A 923 -14.77 54.00 40.04
CA ASN A 923 -14.34 55.23 39.34
C ASN A 923 -13.05 55.09 38.53
N LEU A 924 -12.72 53.89 38.02
CA LEU A 924 -11.51 53.72 37.20
C LEU A 924 -11.68 54.40 35.81
N THR A 925 -10.99 55.52 35.60
CA THR A 925 -10.92 56.18 34.29
C THR A 925 -10.09 55.35 33.30
N ILE A 926 -10.66 55.08 32.12
CA ILE A 926 -9.99 54.33 31.05
C ILE A 926 -9.30 55.35 30.13
N SER A 927 -7.97 55.43 30.21
CA SER A 927 -7.18 56.33 29.37
C SER A 927 -7.16 55.85 27.91
N GLU A 928 -6.77 56.75 27.00
CA GLU A 928 -6.55 56.43 25.58
C GLU A 928 -5.49 55.32 25.40
N GLU A 929 -4.43 55.34 26.20
CA GLU A 929 -3.36 54.34 26.12
C GLU A 929 -3.80 52.96 26.64
N VAL A 930 -4.70 52.92 27.63
CA VAL A 930 -5.36 51.68 28.06
C VAL A 930 -6.26 51.14 26.95
N MET A 931 -7.01 52.02 26.26
CA MET A 931 -7.83 51.63 25.10
C MET A 931 -6.99 51.09 23.94
N LYS A 932 -5.80 51.67 23.68
CA LYS A 932 -4.85 51.15 22.69
C LYS A 932 -4.33 49.76 23.07
N ALA A 933 -4.04 49.53 24.35
CA ALA A 933 -3.61 48.22 24.85
C ALA A 933 -4.68 47.14 24.62
N PHE A 934 -5.96 47.44 24.91
CA PHE A 934 -7.06 46.53 24.61
C PHE A 934 -7.24 46.29 23.10
N ALA A 935 -7.13 47.34 22.29
CA ALA A 935 -7.31 47.26 20.85
C ALA A 935 -6.23 46.39 20.17
N ARG A 936 -5.00 46.36 20.70
CA ARG A 936 -3.87 45.56 20.18
C ARG A 936 -3.80 44.12 20.70
N ASN A 937 -4.60 43.76 21.70
CA ASN A 937 -4.55 42.44 22.31
C ASN A 937 -4.99 41.34 21.33
N ASP A 938 -4.17 40.31 21.15
CA ASP A 938 -4.36 39.20 20.20
C ASP A 938 -5.05 37.96 20.81
N GLY A 939 -5.41 38.02 22.10
CA GLY A 939 -6.06 36.97 22.84
C GLY A 939 -7.51 36.73 22.43
N ASP A 940 -8.00 35.50 22.68
CA ASP A 940 -9.36 35.05 22.32
C ASP A 940 -10.49 35.92 22.91
N GLY A 941 -10.25 36.56 24.05
CA GLY A 941 -11.22 37.40 24.76
C GLY A 941 -11.25 38.89 24.36
N SER A 942 -10.36 39.34 23.47
CA SER A 942 -10.16 40.77 23.15
C SER A 942 -11.44 41.50 22.70
N MET A 943 -12.22 40.89 21.80
CA MET A 943 -13.51 41.44 21.35
C MET A 943 -14.56 41.51 22.47
N ARG A 944 -14.56 40.53 23.37
CA ARG A 944 -15.52 40.47 24.49
C ARG A 944 -15.25 41.56 25.52
N ILE A 945 -13.99 41.92 25.73
CA ILE A 945 -13.60 43.02 26.64
C ILE A 945 -14.12 44.35 26.13
N ILE A 946 -13.87 44.65 24.87
CA ILE A 946 -14.35 45.90 24.25
C ILE A 946 -15.87 45.98 24.30
N GLN A 947 -16.58 44.85 24.15
CA GLN A 947 -18.02 44.78 24.38
C GLN A 947 -18.42 45.05 25.84
N ILE A 948 -17.74 44.46 26.83
CA ILE A 948 -18.02 44.71 28.26
C ILE A 948 -17.76 46.17 28.64
N LEU A 949 -16.69 46.77 28.11
CA LEU A 949 -16.42 48.20 28.31
C LEU A 949 -17.54 49.06 27.73
N LYS A 950 -18.07 48.70 26.56
CA LYS A 950 -19.23 49.37 25.97
C LYS A 950 -20.49 49.21 26.82
N ASP A 951 -20.75 48.02 27.35
CA ASP A 951 -21.99 47.71 28.05
C ASP A 951 -22.02 48.29 29.49
N TYR A 952 -20.88 48.30 30.20
CA TYR A 952 -20.81 48.66 31.63
C TYR A 952 -20.09 49.98 31.93
N ARG A 953 -19.36 50.53 30.96
CA ARG A 953 -18.43 51.68 31.13
C ARG A 953 -18.43 52.60 29.89
N LYS A 954 -19.58 52.72 29.21
CA LYS A 954 -19.74 53.46 27.94
C LYS A 954 -19.22 54.89 27.99
N ASP A 955 -19.37 55.55 29.13
CA ASP A 955 -19.07 56.98 29.32
C ASP A 955 -17.66 57.25 29.83
N SER A 956 -16.91 56.21 30.26
CA SER A 956 -15.57 56.35 30.82
C SER A 956 -14.44 56.02 29.85
N ALA A 957 -14.75 55.51 28.66
CA ALA A 957 -13.79 55.17 27.61
C ALA A 957 -13.93 56.11 26.40
N VAL A 958 -12.85 56.84 26.08
CA VAL A 958 -12.80 57.72 24.91
C VAL A 958 -12.23 56.95 23.72
N ILE A 959 -13.00 56.83 22.63
CA ILE A 959 -12.50 56.26 21.37
C ILE A 959 -11.87 57.38 20.54
N SER A 960 -10.54 57.48 20.55
CA SER A 960 -9.79 58.43 19.71
C SER A 960 -9.42 57.83 18.35
N GLN A 961 -8.98 58.67 17.41
CA GLN A 961 -8.45 58.21 16.13
C GLN A 961 -7.26 57.24 16.31
N ALA A 962 -6.40 57.49 17.31
CA ALA A 962 -5.25 56.63 17.57
C ALA A 962 -5.65 55.28 18.22
N VAL A 963 -6.81 55.19 18.89
CA VAL A 963 -7.39 53.90 19.31
C VAL A 963 -7.89 53.10 18.11
N LEU A 964 -8.47 53.76 17.11
CA LEU A 964 -8.91 53.11 15.86
C LEU A 964 -7.72 52.62 15.03
N GLU A 965 -6.61 53.37 15.00
CA GLU A 965 -5.35 52.94 14.39
C GLU A 965 -4.79 51.71 15.10
N ALA A 966 -4.72 51.73 16.43
CA ALA A 966 -4.29 50.58 17.23
C ALA A 966 -5.17 49.33 17.01
N ALA A 967 -6.47 49.50 16.78
CA ALA A 967 -7.38 48.40 16.44
C ALA A 967 -7.12 47.78 15.06
N SER A 968 -6.68 48.59 14.10
CA SER A 968 -6.30 48.12 12.77
C SER A 968 -4.99 47.32 12.76
N GLU A 969 -4.17 47.49 13.80
CA GLU A 969 -2.93 46.75 14.04
C GLU A 969 -3.15 45.45 14.83
N ASN A 970 -4.40 45.10 15.19
CA ASN A 970 -4.68 43.89 15.96
C ASN A 970 -4.28 42.63 15.16
N PRO A 971 -3.40 41.75 15.67
CA PRO A 971 -2.89 40.60 14.91
C PRO A 971 -3.94 39.59 14.46
N ARG A 972 -5.11 39.56 15.13
CA ARG A 972 -6.12 38.50 14.95
C ARG A 972 -7.50 39.00 14.54
N TYR A 973 -7.96 40.13 15.08
CA TYR A 973 -9.31 40.66 14.89
C TYR A 973 -9.34 42.06 14.29
N ALA A 974 -8.32 42.45 13.50
CA ALA A 974 -8.18 43.81 12.97
C ALA A 974 -9.46 44.37 12.32
N SER A 975 -10.14 43.55 11.50
CA SER A 975 -11.34 43.98 10.76
C SER A 975 -12.55 44.15 11.67
N GLU A 976 -12.82 43.15 12.52
CA GLU A 976 -13.94 43.12 13.45
C GLU A 976 -13.81 44.19 14.53
N MET A 977 -12.61 44.32 15.12
CA MET A 977 -12.28 45.30 16.16
C MET A 977 -12.41 46.73 15.65
N SER A 978 -11.83 47.01 14.47
CA SER A 978 -11.94 48.33 13.83
C SER A 978 -13.39 48.70 13.52
N SER A 979 -14.17 47.74 13.01
CA SER A 979 -15.58 47.97 12.68
C SER A 979 -16.42 48.24 13.92
N PHE A 980 -16.18 47.48 14.99
CA PHE A 980 -16.88 47.64 16.27
C PHE A 980 -16.58 49.00 16.93
N LEU A 981 -15.30 49.36 17.04
CA LEU A 981 -14.89 50.62 17.67
C LEU A 981 -15.32 51.85 16.86
N LYS A 982 -15.33 51.78 15.52
CA LYS A 982 -15.89 52.85 14.66
C LYS A 982 -17.38 53.07 14.93
N ARG A 983 -18.14 51.98 15.06
CA ARG A 983 -19.57 52.06 15.39
C ARG A 983 -19.81 52.59 16.80
N TRP A 984 -19.00 52.19 17.77
CA TRP A 984 -19.10 52.74 19.12
C TRP A 984 -18.73 54.23 19.16
N HIS A 985 -17.70 54.65 18.43
CA HIS A 985 -17.33 56.06 18.29
C HIS A 985 -18.47 56.90 17.68
N SER A 986 -19.13 56.41 16.62
CA SER A 986 -20.27 57.13 16.03
C SER A 986 -21.48 57.20 16.96
N GLU A 987 -21.75 56.16 17.75
CA GLU A 987 -22.80 56.17 18.77
C GLU A 987 -22.52 57.16 19.91
N GLN A 988 -21.25 57.37 20.32
CA GLN A 988 -20.86 58.40 21.29
C GLN A 988 -21.05 59.82 20.70
N SER A 989 -20.66 60.01 19.44
CA SER A 989 -20.82 61.30 18.74
C SER A 989 -22.28 61.69 18.51
N ASN A 990 -23.17 60.71 18.25
CA ASN A 990 -24.60 60.95 18.04
C ASN A 990 -25.40 61.12 19.34
N ALA A 991 -24.95 60.56 20.46
CA ALA A 991 -25.63 60.69 21.76
C ALA A 991 -25.55 62.12 22.34
N GLY A 992 -24.62 62.95 21.87
CA GLY A 992 -24.55 64.36 22.21
C GLY A 992 -25.63 65.23 21.55
N ASP A 993 -26.38 64.70 20.58
CA ASP A 993 -27.30 65.46 19.72
C ASP A 993 -28.79 65.06 19.87
N SER A 994 -29.13 64.18 20.83
CA SER A 994 -30.53 63.84 21.14
C SER A 994 -31.03 64.59 22.39
N SER A 995 -31.70 65.71 22.17
CA SER A 995 -32.66 66.30 23.12
C SER A 995 -33.77 65.29 23.47
N PRO A 996 -34.32 65.31 24.70
CA PRO A 996 -35.33 64.34 25.12
C PRO A 996 -36.67 64.65 24.44
N GLU A 997 -37.06 63.82 23.48
CA GLU A 997 -38.46 63.71 23.07
C GLU A 997 -39.12 62.55 23.82
N GLU A 998 -40.21 62.92 24.49
CA GLU A 998 -41.12 62.09 25.26
C GLU A 998 -41.74 60.98 24.40
N CYS A 999 -41.74 59.76 24.92
CA CYS A 999 -42.73 58.73 24.60
C CYS A 999 -42.90 57.84 25.85
N ASP A 1000 -44.17 57.78 26.29
CA ASP A 1000 -44.71 57.18 27.53
C ASP A 1000 -44.20 55.77 27.91
#